data_AF-A0AA89BYR5-F1
#
_entry.id   AF-A0AA89BYR5-F1
#
_cell.length_a   1.000
_cell.length_b   1.000
_cell.length_c   1.000
_cell.angle_alpha   90.00
_cell.angle_beta   90.00
_cell.angle_gamma   90.00
#
_symmetry.space_group_name_H-M   'P 1'
#
loop_
_entity.id
_entity.type
_entity.pdbx_description
1 polymer ?
#
loop_
_entity_poly.entity_id
_entity_poly.type
_entity_poly.pdbx_seq_one_letter_code
_entity_poly.pdbx_strand_id
1 'polypeptide(L)'
;MQDGDLVESLSIDLKVTDVSRLPCGDLLVSYEEGQEISRIDTSGSVKCTLSTSPLFPQGIFPTSDEDMWICLAEKIHAYKFPKCKVQVVKMSSAGDKKKILEFNKRKSKLFSYPHCVIENVNEDICVLDLLPKEKVILLVFDKTLDLRFKYDGSQRSSSTRPSDFGQVANDTAGRLLLTDYGCHRIHILSKDGEFLQYILAESDGIFYPFALGITKQNVLWIDCKCTKDKDAVSNIVRVKYSREHKGHDFSGLEEVGASIGDKISKTLENIDSIILPHLESELEKVNDCKLQRTEFIERIRATIDDEYSTKKAQLDKEKKELFTHLEKQLKGDLKPLRRTGKTIQSALDQVKKFKDESQKAVLSAKTALLLDLNIAVDDIEVKGIIKAETKTFDSLDYIKGQTHENLLGRIVNDDEVGHNIVGEPIREIQYETSILSSYQTQFQKVESLCTVSPNSVWASYSKNNTLIKLQEKNGELLRKKKKRIREFYPVDIGKISDGLSISCLGQPYIYHLQRNDNEGNGEFRSIGYLPFGIHINSSEELFVCLLDEYNFCTHPESVRRVTKYSRLGTILMEIEFDDRGNRYFTLPHSVTENTNSDICVIDVMSRHNGRLVVFTTEGVKRFEYAGPETSDLSVCTHDNDGNIIISDEHNDKIHLVSMDGNFLGYISTVESCIYCPFAVAFDAPGKLWIGCKASQTEEIAQVVHLHYQERI
;
A
#
# COMPACT_ATOMS: atom_id res chain seq x y z
N MET A 1 43.77 27.91 -14.31
CA MET A 1 42.72 26.87 -14.26
C MET A 1 42.43 26.64 -12.80
N GLN A 2 41.21 26.87 -12.34
CA GLN A 2 40.85 26.63 -10.95
C GLN A 2 40.77 25.12 -10.71
N ASP A 3 41.14 24.71 -9.50
CA ASP A 3 41.23 23.33 -9.05
C ASP A 3 39.82 22.70 -8.99
N GLY A 4 39.40 21.98 -10.03
CA GLY A 4 38.16 21.17 -10.00
C GLY A 4 37.25 21.26 -11.24
N ASP A 5 37.54 22.11 -12.21
CA ASP A 5 36.73 22.22 -13.42
C ASP A 5 36.83 20.96 -14.30
N LEU A 6 35.70 20.51 -14.86
CA LEU A 6 35.67 19.46 -15.88
C LEU A 6 36.52 19.90 -17.07
N VAL A 7 37.59 19.14 -17.35
CA VAL A 7 38.55 19.47 -18.42
C VAL A 7 38.11 18.89 -19.76
N GLU A 8 37.60 17.67 -19.77
CA GLU A 8 37.25 16.93 -20.97
C GLU A 8 36.21 15.85 -20.62
N SER A 9 35.28 15.60 -21.54
CA SER A 9 34.24 14.58 -21.40
C SER A 9 34.21 13.69 -22.63
N LEU A 10 34.30 12.38 -22.44
CA LEU A 10 34.13 11.38 -23.48
C LEU A 10 32.82 10.63 -23.23
N SER A 11 31.92 10.65 -24.22
CA SER A 11 30.69 9.85 -24.18
C SER A 11 30.91 8.54 -24.91
N ILE A 12 30.51 7.42 -24.30
CA ILE A 12 30.57 6.09 -24.89
C ILE A 12 29.16 5.50 -24.86
N ASP A 13 28.64 5.08 -26.01
CA ASP A 13 27.26 4.61 -26.17
C ASP A 13 27.00 3.20 -25.60
N LEU A 14 28.02 2.59 -25.00
CA LEU A 14 27.97 1.27 -24.37
C LEU A 14 28.14 1.40 -22.86
N LYS A 15 27.45 0.54 -22.11
CA LYS A 15 27.55 0.51 -20.65
C LYS A 15 28.92 -0.02 -20.23
N VAL A 16 29.74 0.89 -19.71
CA VAL A 16 31.10 0.62 -19.23
C VAL A 16 31.06 -0.12 -17.89
N THR A 17 31.84 -1.19 -17.74
CA THR A 17 32.00 -1.91 -16.47
C THR A 17 33.15 -1.37 -15.63
N ASP A 18 34.28 -1.05 -16.25
CA ASP A 18 35.44 -0.50 -15.58
C ASP A 18 36.31 0.29 -16.57
N VAL A 19 37.07 1.25 -16.03
CA VAL A 19 37.96 2.13 -16.79
C VAL A 19 39.29 2.27 -16.07
N SER A 20 40.38 2.13 -16.84
CA SER A 20 41.73 2.20 -16.30
C SER A 20 42.64 3.00 -17.22
N ARG A 21 43.52 3.81 -16.64
CA ARG A 21 44.43 4.68 -17.40
C ARG A 21 45.80 4.02 -17.61
N LEU A 22 46.27 4.00 -18.86
CA LEU A 22 47.62 3.57 -19.21
C LEU A 22 48.65 4.70 -18.98
N PRO A 23 49.94 4.35 -18.76
CA PRO A 23 51.01 5.35 -18.60
C PRO A 23 51.14 6.33 -19.77
N CYS A 24 50.81 5.88 -20.99
CA CYS A 24 50.83 6.71 -22.20
C CYS A 24 49.66 7.71 -22.30
N GLY A 25 48.68 7.65 -21.39
CA GLY A 25 47.51 8.53 -21.37
C GLY A 25 46.24 7.92 -21.96
N ASP A 26 46.35 6.85 -22.74
CA ASP A 26 45.21 6.11 -23.28
C ASP A 26 44.38 5.46 -22.14
N LEU A 27 43.10 5.21 -22.40
CA LEU A 27 42.18 4.51 -21.51
C LEU A 27 41.96 3.08 -21.98
N LEU A 28 41.88 2.15 -21.03
CA LEU A 28 41.33 0.82 -21.22
C LEU A 28 39.89 0.84 -20.71
N VAL A 29 38.97 0.31 -21.51
CA VAL A 29 37.53 0.31 -21.20
C VAL A 29 36.98 -1.09 -21.45
N SER A 30 36.27 -1.62 -20.46
CA SER A 30 35.47 -2.84 -20.59
C SER A 30 33.98 -2.52 -20.57
N TYR A 31 33.15 -3.39 -21.14
CA TYR A 31 31.70 -3.19 -21.26
C TYR A 31 30.93 -4.37 -20.67
N GLU A 32 29.71 -4.12 -20.20
CA GLU A 32 28.91 -5.13 -19.49
C GLU A 32 28.54 -6.32 -20.39
N GLU A 33 28.09 -6.04 -21.61
CA GLU A 33 27.73 -7.05 -22.61
C GLU A 33 28.84 -7.32 -23.63
N GLY A 34 29.99 -6.65 -23.49
CA GLY A 34 31.13 -6.80 -24.40
C GLY A 34 32.08 -7.91 -23.95
N GLN A 35 32.43 -8.84 -24.83
CA GLN A 35 33.48 -9.84 -24.59
C GLN A 35 34.85 -9.34 -25.06
N GLU A 36 35.12 -8.06 -24.80
CA GLU A 36 36.30 -7.36 -25.29
C GLU A 36 36.67 -6.18 -24.40
N ILE A 37 37.91 -5.71 -24.57
CA ILE A 37 38.44 -4.52 -23.92
C ILE A 37 38.94 -3.58 -25.02
N SER A 38 38.45 -2.35 -25.03
CA SER A 38 38.89 -1.32 -25.98
C SER A 38 40.00 -0.47 -25.37
N ARG A 39 41.04 -0.18 -26.17
CA ARG A 39 42.01 0.88 -25.88
C ARG A 39 41.58 2.14 -26.62
N ILE A 40 41.23 3.18 -25.87
CA ILE A 40 40.76 4.46 -26.39
C ILE A 40 41.83 5.51 -26.15
N ASP A 41 42.16 6.31 -27.16
CA ASP A 41 43.10 7.40 -27.00
C ASP A 41 42.47 8.66 -26.38
N THR A 42 43.30 9.67 -26.12
CA THR A 42 42.86 10.94 -25.53
C THR A 42 41.91 11.72 -26.44
N SER A 43 41.76 11.38 -27.72
CA SER A 43 40.77 11.99 -28.61
C SER A 43 39.41 11.27 -28.59
N GLY A 44 39.30 10.17 -27.85
CA GLY A 44 38.12 9.31 -27.85
C GLY A 44 38.10 8.24 -28.94
N SER A 45 39.17 8.09 -29.71
CA SER A 45 39.24 7.13 -30.81
C SER A 45 39.70 5.75 -30.31
N VAL A 46 39.00 4.69 -30.74
CA VAL A 46 39.39 3.30 -30.43
C VAL A 46 40.64 2.94 -31.25
N LYS A 47 41.78 2.74 -30.58
CA LYS A 47 43.05 2.33 -31.19
C LYS A 47 43.10 0.85 -31.53
N CYS A 48 42.67 0.02 -30.59
CA CYS A 48 42.64 -1.43 -30.75
C CYS A 48 41.69 -2.05 -29.74
N THR A 49 41.28 -3.28 -30.03
CA THR A 49 40.36 -4.06 -29.20
C THR A 49 40.97 -5.42 -28.90
N LEU A 50 40.88 -5.84 -27.65
CA LEU A 50 41.38 -7.11 -27.16
C LEU A 50 40.21 -8.03 -26.82
N SER A 51 40.09 -9.16 -27.52
CA SER A 51 39.01 -10.12 -27.27
C SER A 51 39.25 -10.90 -25.98
N THR A 52 38.22 -10.99 -25.15
CA THR A 52 38.17 -11.85 -23.95
C THR A 52 37.21 -13.02 -24.12
N SER A 53 36.61 -13.17 -25.30
CA SER A 53 35.65 -14.24 -25.62
C SER A 53 36.21 -15.63 -25.26
N PRO A 54 35.41 -16.50 -24.63
CA PRO A 54 33.97 -16.38 -24.38
C PRO A 54 33.58 -15.70 -23.04
N LEU A 55 34.51 -15.04 -22.35
CA LEU A 55 34.26 -14.47 -21.02
C LEU A 55 34.10 -12.94 -21.08
N PHE A 56 33.28 -12.41 -20.19
CA PHE A 56 33.00 -10.99 -20.02
C PHE A 56 33.99 -10.36 -19.02
N PRO A 57 34.70 -9.29 -19.40
CA PRO A 57 35.58 -8.54 -18.51
C PRO A 57 34.78 -7.65 -17.57
N GLN A 58 35.13 -7.71 -16.27
CA GLN A 58 34.44 -6.96 -15.21
C GLN A 58 35.31 -5.86 -14.63
N GLY A 59 36.51 -6.21 -14.18
CA GLY A 59 37.50 -5.28 -13.62
C GLY A 59 38.81 -5.38 -14.39
N ILE A 60 39.47 -4.24 -14.61
CA ILE A 60 40.69 -4.12 -15.40
C ILE A 60 41.73 -3.26 -14.69
N PHE A 61 42.98 -3.71 -14.68
CA PHE A 61 44.08 -2.95 -14.09
C PHE A 61 45.37 -3.09 -14.87
N PRO A 62 45.91 -2.01 -15.44
CA PRO A 62 47.20 -2.03 -16.12
C PRO A 62 48.33 -2.07 -15.09
N THR A 63 49.33 -2.89 -15.38
CA THR A 63 50.54 -3.03 -14.56
C THR A 63 51.66 -2.14 -15.12
N SER A 64 52.74 -1.97 -14.37
CA SER A 64 53.91 -1.18 -14.81
C SER A 64 54.56 -1.72 -16.09
N ASP A 65 54.36 -3.01 -16.38
CA ASP A 65 55.06 -3.75 -17.43
C ASP A 65 54.22 -3.87 -18.71
N GLU A 66 53.22 -2.99 -18.90
CA GLU A 66 52.25 -2.98 -20.01
C GLU A 66 51.34 -4.21 -20.10
N ASP A 67 51.48 -5.18 -19.19
CA ASP A 67 50.49 -6.23 -18.94
C ASP A 67 49.28 -5.66 -18.17
N MET A 68 48.20 -6.43 -18.10
CA MET A 68 47.00 -6.07 -17.37
C MET A 68 46.41 -7.25 -16.61
N TRP A 69 45.90 -6.96 -15.41
CA TRP A 69 45.03 -7.86 -14.67
C TRP A 69 43.58 -7.64 -15.09
N ILE A 70 42.86 -8.74 -15.28
CA ILE A 70 41.48 -8.73 -15.75
C ILE A 70 40.66 -9.73 -14.96
N CYS A 71 39.55 -9.27 -14.37
CA CYS A 71 38.52 -10.13 -13.83
C CYS A 71 37.60 -10.58 -14.98
N LEU A 72 37.44 -11.89 -15.16
CA LEU A 72 36.64 -12.49 -16.23
C LEU A 72 35.54 -13.37 -15.65
N ALA A 73 34.35 -13.30 -16.23
CA ALA A 73 33.22 -14.14 -15.86
C ALA A 73 32.51 -14.71 -17.11
N GLU A 74 31.99 -15.93 -17.02
CA GLU A 74 31.22 -16.58 -18.10
C GLU A 74 29.86 -15.92 -18.31
N LYS A 75 29.32 -15.30 -17.26
CA LYS A 75 28.05 -14.58 -17.28
C LYS A 75 28.17 -13.32 -16.43
N ILE A 76 27.45 -12.29 -16.84
CA ILE A 76 27.16 -11.14 -15.99
C ILE A 76 26.43 -11.67 -14.74
N HIS A 77 26.80 -11.17 -13.56
CA HIS A 77 26.31 -11.65 -12.26
C HIS A 77 26.57 -13.15 -11.98
N ALA A 78 27.76 -13.66 -12.33
CA ALA A 78 28.11 -15.07 -12.14
C ALA A 78 27.99 -15.59 -10.69
N TYR A 79 27.94 -14.72 -9.67
CA TYR A 79 27.73 -15.11 -8.27
C TYR A 79 26.39 -15.83 -8.04
N LYS A 80 25.39 -15.59 -8.91
CA LYS A 80 24.09 -16.30 -8.90
C LYS A 80 24.20 -17.73 -9.44
N PHE A 81 25.31 -18.08 -10.10
CA PHE A 81 25.52 -19.34 -10.79
C PHE A 81 26.83 -20.01 -10.31
N PRO A 82 26.78 -20.85 -9.26
CA PRO A 82 27.99 -21.43 -8.66
C PRO A 82 28.92 -22.15 -9.64
N LYS A 83 28.35 -22.76 -10.69
CA LYS A 83 29.06 -23.50 -11.73
C LYS A 83 29.68 -22.61 -12.81
N CYS A 84 29.39 -21.32 -12.85
CA CYS A 84 29.92 -20.44 -13.89
C CYS A 84 31.43 -20.31 -13.80
N LYS A 85 32.11 -20.30 -14.94
CA LYS A 85 33.54 -20.05 -15.00
C LYS A 85 33.83 -18.59 -14.66
N VAL A 86 34.71 -18.35 -13.70
CA VAL A 86 35.21 -17.02 -13.35
C VAL A 86 36.69 -17.12 -13.03
N GLN A 87 37.48 -16.11 -13.37
CA GLN A 87 38.92 -16.13 -13.16
C GLN A 87 39.49 -14.72 -13.15
N VAL A 88 40.63 -14.54 -12.49
CA VAL A 88 41.44 -13.33 -12.58
C VAL A 88 42.70 -13.67 -13.37
N VAL A 89 42.97 -12.94 -14.44
CA VAL A 89 44.00 -13.28 -15.43
C VAL A 89 44.97 -12.12 -15.61
N LYS A 90 46.28 -12.41 -15.63
CA LYS A 90 47.29 -11.46 -16.12
C LYS A 90 47.50 -11.71 -17.61
N MET A 91 47.26 -10.70 -18.42
CA MET A 91 47.29 -10.79 -19.88
C MET A 91 48.23 -9.74 -20.46
N SER A 92 48.94 -10.08 -21.54
CA SER A 92 49.74 -9.12 -22.31
C SER A 92 48.84 -8.22 -23.15
N SER A 93 49.37 -7.08 -23.62
CA SER A 93 48.70 -6.22 -24.60
C SER A 93 48.38 -6.91 -25.93
N ALA A 94 49.06 -8.02 -26.24
CA ALA A 94 48.80 -8.87 -27.40
C ALA A 94 47.73 -9.97 -27.14
N GLY A 95 47.28 -10.14 -25.89
CA GLY A 95 46.27 -11.13 -25.51
C GLY A 95 46.81 -12.45 -24.96
N ASP A 96 48.12 -12.55 -24.71
CA ASP A 96 48.72 -13.75 -24.15
C ASP A 96 48.44 -13.87 -22.65
N LYS A 97 47.84 -14.98 -22.23
CA LYS A 97 47.55 -15.24 -20.81
C LYS A 97 48.83 -15.70 -20.11
N LYS A 98 49.37 -14.86 -19.22
CA LYS A 98 50.60 -15.12 -18.46
C LYS A 98 50.33 -15.83 -17.12
N LYS A 99 49.27 -15.43 -16.42
CA LYS A 99 48.87 -16.03 -15.12
C LYS A 99 47.35 -16.15 -15.05
N ILE A 100 46.85 -17.19 -14.39
CA ILE A 100 45.41 -17.44 -14.20
C ILE A 100 45.18 -17.84 -12.74
N LEU A 101 44.29 -17.10 -12.07
CA LEU A 101 43.75 -17.45 -10.76
C LEU A 101 42.29 -17.87 -10.95
N GLU A 102 42.01 -19.15 -10.73
CA GLU A 102 40.65 -19.71 -10.83
C GLU A 102 40.36 -20.62 -9.62
N PHE A 103 41.32 -21.49 -9.28
CA PHE A 103 41.19 -22.45 -8.20
C PHE A 103 42.34 -22.32 -7.19
N ASN A 104 42.03 -22.59 -5.92
CA ASN A 104 43.03 -22.70 -4.87
C ASN A 104 43.80 -24.02 -4.98
N LYS A 105 44.82 -24.21 -4.13
CA LYS A 105 45.63 -25.44 -4.05
C LYS A 105 44.80 -26.72 -3.79
N ARG A 106 43.59 -26.60 -3.25
CA ARG A 106 42.64 -27.71 -2.99
C ARG A 106 41.64 -27.93 -4.13
N LYS A 107 41.84 -27.29 -5.30
CA LYS A 107 40.93 -27.32 -6.46
C LYS A 107 39.53 -26.75 -6.16
N SER A 108 39.38 -25.94 -5.13
CA SER A 108 38.15 -25.18 -4.89
C SER A 108 38.23 -23.83 -5.57
N LYS A 109 37.10 -23.37 -6.10
CA LYS A 109 36.98 -22.07 -6.79
C LYS A 109 37.41 -20.92 -5.86
N LEU A 110 38.22 -20.00 -6.37
CA LEU A 110 38.72 -18.85 -5.58
C LEU A 110 37.69 -17.73 -5.47
N PHE A 111 36.88 -17.54 -6.52
CA PHE A 111 36.00 -16.40 -6.68
C PHE A 111 34.57 -16.81 -7.01
N SER A 112 33.60 -15.96 -6.68
CA SER A 112 32.20 -16.10 -7.06
C SER A 112 31.86 -15.19 -8.25
N TYR A 113 32.23 -13.90 -8.15
CA TYR A 113 32.12 -12.90 -9.19
C TYR A 113 33.12 -11.76 -8.91
N PRO A 114 34.38 -11.92 -9.37
CA PRO A 114 35.38 -10.89 -9.18
C PRO A 114 35.04 -9.70 -10.08
N HIS A 115 34.89 -8.51 -9.51
CA HIS A 115 34.46 -7.31 -10.26
C HIS A 115 35.47 -6.16 -10.24
N CYS A 116 36.43 -6.16 -9.33
CA CYS A 116 37.53 -5.19 -9.30
C CYS A 116 38.85 -5.89 -9.00
N VAL A 117 39.93 -5.45 -9.64
CA VAL A 117 41.30 -5.92 -9.37
C VAL A 117 42.26 -4.76 -9.40
N ILE A 118 43.25 -4.75 -8.51
CA ILE A 118 44.42 -3.85 -8.58
C ILE A 118 45.70 -4.61 -8.25
N GLU A 119 46.84 -4.08 -8.68
CA GLU A 119 48.16 -4.49 -8.21
C GLU A 119 48.71 -3.41 -7.26
N ASN A 120 48.92 -3.79 -6.00
CA ASN A 120 49.43 -2.89 -4.97
C ASN A 120 50.94 -2.62 -5.15
N VAL A 121 51.48 -1.57 -4.53
CA VAL A 121 52.91 -1.21 -4.61
C VAL A 121 53.86 -2.30 -4.12
N ASN A 122 53.36 -3.25 -3.32
CA ASN A 122 54.11 -4.41 -2.85
C ASN A 122 53.94 -5.65 -3.75
N GLU A 123 53.39 -5.48 -4.95
CA GLU A 123 53.10 -6.52 -5.95
C GLU A 123 51.98 -7.51 -5.53
N ASP A 124 51.25 -7.21 -4.45
CA ASP A 124 50.08 -7.99 -4.08
C ASP A 124 48.92 -7.71 -5.04
N ILE A 125 48.18 -8.77 -5.36
CA ILE A 125 46.97 -8.68 -6.19
C ILE A 125 45.77 -8.58 -5.26
N CYS A 126 45.08 -7.44 -5.32
CA CYS A 126 43.91 -7.16 -4.52
C CYS A 126 42.66 -7.31 -5.40
N VAL A 127 41.73 -8.17 -5.02
CA VAL A 127 40.53 -8.50 -5.80
C VAL A 127 39.29 -8.29 -4.94
N LEU A 128 38.31 -7.52 -5.42
CA LEU A 128 36.98 -7.50 -4.84
C LEU A 128 36.14 -8.58 -5.49
N ASP A 129 35.58 -9.47 -4.66
CA ASP A 129 34.74 -10.59 -5.08
C ASP A 129 33.34 -10.45 -4.47
N LEU A 130 32.33 -10.41 -5.34
CA LEU A 130 30.92 -10.41 -4.97
C LEU A 130 30.45 -11.85 -4.76
N LEU A 131 30.12 -12.17 -3.51
CA LEU A 131 29.65 -13.48 -3.08
C LEU A 131 28.12 -13.61 -3.23
N PRO A 132 27.56 -14.84 -3.14
CA PRO A 132 26.12 -15.03 -2.96
C PRO A 132 25.59 -14.24 -1.76
N LYS A 133 24.33 -13.77 -1.85
CA LYS A 133 23.69 -12.85 -0.90
C LYS A 133 24.29 -11.43 -0.89
N GLU A 134 24.88 -11.01 -2.01
CA GLU A 134 25.32 -9.64 -2.25
C GLU A 134 26.37 -9.13 -1.24
N LYS A 135 27.17 -10.04 -0.68
CA LYS A 135 28.29 -9.69 0.20
C LYS A 135 29.55 -9.52 -0.63
N VAL A 136 30.18 -8.35 -0.56
CA VAL A 136 31.49 -8.13 -1.18
C VAL A 136 32.61 -8.41 -0.17
N ILE A 137 33.67 -9.09 -0.62
CA ILE A 137 34.89 -9.27 0.16
C ILE A 137 36.12 -8.85 -0.64
N LEU A 138 37.13 -8.31 0.07
CA LEU A 138 38.46 -8.11 -0.48
C LEU A 138 39.31 -9.36 -0.23
N LEU A 139 39.88 -9.89 -1.31
CA LEU A 139 40.85 -10.99 -1.31
C LEU A 139 42.21 -10.42 -1.73
N VAL A 140 43.24 -10.60 -0.91
CA VAL A 140 44.60 -10.15 -1.22
C VAL A 140 45.52 -11.34 -1.37
N PHE A 141 46.15 -11.43 -2.53
CA PHE A 141 47.11 -12.47 -2.89
C PHE A 141 48.51 -11.87 -2.96
N ASP A 142 49.52 -12.61 -2.52
CA ASP A 142 50.90 -12.18 -2.70
C ASP A 142 51.37 -12.31 -4.15
N LYS A 143 52.59 -11.85 -4.44
CA LYS A 143 53.22 -12.00 -5.76
C LYS A 143 53.36 -13.44 -6.27
N THR A 144 53.30 -14.42 -5.37
CA THR A 144 53.29 -15.86 -5.68
C THR A 144 51.89 -16.41 -5.94
N LEU A 145 50.87 -15.55 -5.82
CA LEU A 145 49.44 -15.82 -5.96
C LEU A 145 48.86 -16.69 -4.83
N ASP A 146 49.53 -16.70 -3.68
CA ASP A 146 48.98 -17.29 -2.46
C ASP A 146 48.14 -16.26 -1.71
N LEU A 147 46.97 -16.70 -1.23
CA LEU A 147 46.06 -15.83 -0.48
C LEU A 147 46.72 -15.41 0.85
N ARG A 148 47.00 -14.12 1.01
CA ARG A 148 47.57 -13.52 2.23
C ARG A 148 46.50 -13.31 3.30
N PHE A 149 45.44 -12.58 2.96
CA PHE A 149 44.36 -12.24 3.88
C PHE A 149 43.05 -11.96 3.16
N LYS A 150 41.96 -11.92 3.94
CA LYS A 150 40.64 -11.51 3.49
C LYS A 150 40.12 -10.40 4.39
N TYR A 151 39.39 -9.46 3.79
CA TYR A 151 38.73 -8.39 4.52
C TYR A 151 37.26 -8.27 4.09
N ASP A 152 36.36 -8.28 5.06
CA ASP A 152 34.91 -8.20 4.83
C ASP A 152 34.22 -7.07 5.61
N GLY A 153 35.02 -6.23 6.30
CA GLY A 153 34.54 -5.11 7.13
C GLY A 153 33.80 -5.51 8.42
N SER A 154 33.67 -6.80 8.74
CA SER A 154 32.94 -7.29 9.92
C SER A 154 33.59 -6.93 11.26
N GLN A 155 34.90 -6.66 11.26
CA GLN A 155 35.66 -6.57 12.51
C GLN A 155 35.33 -5.37 13.41
N ARG A 156 34.61 -4.34 12.94
CA ARG A 156 34.25 -3.15 13.74
C ARG A 156 32.94 -2.45 13.36
N SER A 157 32.05 -3.11 12.62
CA SER A 157 30.76 -2.51 12.25
C SER A 157 29.80 -2.49 13.44
N SER A 158 29.37 -1.30 13.89
CA SER A 158 28.14 -1.12 14.70
C SER A 158 26.87 -1.20 13.84
N SER A 159 27.02 -1.22 12.52
CA SER A 159 25.94 -1.32 11.54
C SER A 159 25.52 -2.77 11.34
N THR A 160 24.20 -2.99 11.30
CA THR A 160 23.53 -4.27 10.99
C THR A 160 23.65 -4.66 9.51
N ARG A 161 24.17 -3.77 8.65
CA ARG A 161 24.30 -3.98 7.20
C ARG A 161 25.69 -4.53 6.84
N PRO A 162 25.78 -5.51 5.92
CA PRO A 162 27.07 -5.97 5.39
C PRO A 162 27.76 -4.86 4.58
N SER A 163 29.09 -4.83 4.62
CA SER A 163 29.89 -3.90 3.81
C SER A 163 29.71 -4.21 2.33
N ASP A 164 29.53 -3.17 1.52
CA ASP A 164 29.34 -3.28 0.08
C ASP A 164 30.46 -2.52 -0.65
N PHE A 165 31.53 -3.25 -0.99
CA PHE A 165 32.74 -2.63 -1.53
C PHE A 165 32.65 -2.39 -3.04
N GLY A 166 32.59 -1.13 -3.46
CA GLY A 166 32.50 -0.74 -4.88
C GLY A 166 33.84 -0.84 -5.61
N GLN A 167 34.88 -0.19 -5.07
CA GLN A 167 36.20 -0.13 -5.69
C GLN A 167 37.32 -0.16 -4.64
N VAL A 168 38.49 -0.65 -5.05
CA VAL A 168 39.71 -0.64 -4.26
C VAL A 168 40.80 0.14 -5.00
N ALA A 169 41.56 0.95 -4.28
CA ALA A 169 42.84 1.48 -4.77
C ALA A 169 43.89 1.40 -3.67
N ASN A 170 45.14 1.63 -4.02
CA ASN A 170 46.24 1.70 -3.07
C ASN A 170 46.99 3.02 -3.20
N ASP A 171 47.50 3.49 -2.07
CA ASP A 171 48.33 4.68 -2.05
C ASP A 171 49.82 4.38 -2.21
N THR A 172 50.62 5.45 -2.22
CA THR A 172 52.09 5.37 -2.32
C THR A 172 52.76 4.64 -1.15
N ALA A 173 52.07 4.39 -0.04
CA ALA A 173 52.55 3.56 1.08
C ALA A 173 52.04 2.11 1.00
N GLY A 174 51.19 1.78 0.03
CA GLY A 174 50.55 0.48 -0.09
C GLY A 174 49.39 0.26 0.86
N ARG A 175 48.84 1.33 1.45
CA ARG A 175 47.58 1.26 2.19
C ARG A 175 46.44 1.10 1.19
N LEU A 176 45.47 0.26 1.52
CA LEU A 176 44.31 -0.01 0.66
C LEU A 176 43.17 0.92 1.05
N LEU A 177 42.57 1.58 0.07
CA LEU A 177 41.38 2.39 0.22
C LEU A 177 40.21 1.64 -0.40
N LEU A 178 39.10 1.51 0.33
CA LEU A 178 37.90 0.79 -0.10
C LEU A 178 36.68 1.69 0.07
N THR A 179 35.89 1.87 -0.98
CA THR A 179 34.55 2.47 -0.88
C THR A 179 33.59 1.47 -0.26
N ASP A 180 32.77 1.87 0.71
CA ASP A 180 31.68 1.07 1.28
C ASP A 180 30.36 1.79 0.99
N TYR A 181 29.71 1.36 -0.10
CA TYR A 181 28.50 1.95 -0.64
C TYR A 181 27.35 1.89 0.38
N GLY A 182 27.15 0.71 0.98
CA GLY A 182 26.05 0.41 1.90
C GLY A 182 26.15 1.12 3.25
N CYS A 183 27.38 1.42 3.72
CA CYS A 183 27.61 2.11 4.98
C CYS A 183 28.14 3.55 4.84
N HIS A 184 28.08 4.13 3.64
CA HIS A 184 28.40 5.54 3.36
C HIS A 184 29.78 5.98 3.87
N ARG A 185 30.82 5.18 3.62
CA ARG A 185 32.16 5.44 4.19
C ARG A 185 33.28 4.91 3.31
N ILE A 186 34.50 5.34 3.60
CA ILE A 186 35.71 4.86 2.92
C ILE A 186 36.68 4.32 3.95
N HIS A 187 37.05 3.06 3.81
CA HIS A 187 37.98 2.36 4.71
C HIS A 187 39.41 2.58 4.24
N ILE A 188 40.32 2.75 5.19
CA ILE A 188 41.77 2.62 4.95
C ILE A 188 42.26 1.39 5.69
N LEU A 189 42.93 0.49 4.97
CA LEU A 189 43.63 -0.66 5.52
C LEU A 189 45.14 -0.47 5.40
N SER A 190 45.88 -1.06 6.32
CA SER A 190 47.32 -1.26 6.17
C SER A 190 47.59 -2.23 5.01
N LYS A 191 48.84 -2.23 4.52
CA LYS A 191 49.30 -3.19 3.51
C LYS A 191 49.18 -4.67 3.96
N ASP A 192 49.00 -4.89 5.26
CA ASP A 192 48.89 -6.20 5.89
C ASP A 192 47.43 -6.55 6.25
N GLY A 193 46.46 -5.71 5.84
CA GLY A 193 45.03 -5.95 5.99
C GLY A 193 44.43 -5.48 7.30
N GLU A 194 45.21 -4.78 8.14
CA GLU A 194 44.69 -4.20 9.38
C GLU A 194 43.89 -2.94 9.08
N PHE A 195 42.69 -2.84 9.64
CA PHE A 195 41.90 -1.62 9.55
C PHE A 195 42.58 -0.47 10.29
N LEU A 196 42.83 0.65 9.59
CA LEU A 196 43.43 1.84 10.17
C LEU A 196 42.36 2.84 10.62
N GLN A 197 41.53 3.32 9.69
CA GLN A 197 40.49 4.31 9.97
C GLN A 197 39.48 4.44 8.83
N TYR A 198 38.40 5.18 9.08
CA TYR A 198 37.57 5.76 8.02
C TYR A 198 38.13 7.13 7.64
N ILE A 199 38.31 7.39 6.33
CA ILE A 199 38.81 8.71 5.86
C ILE A 199 37.68 9.71 5.62
N LEU A 200 36.53 9.20 5.19
CA LEU A 200 35.29 9.95 5.07
C LEU A 200 34.14 9.00 5.46
N ALA A 201 33.11 9.57 6.06
CA ALA A 201 31.91 8.86 6.48
C ALA A 201 30.66 9.72 6.27
N GLU A 202 29.50 9.16 6.61
CA GLU A 202 28.21 9.85 6.57
C GLU A 202 28.22 11.23 7.26
N SER A 203 28.95 11.35 8.37
CA SER A 203 29.13 12.60 9.11
C SER A 203 29.81 13.72 8.31
N ASP A 204 30.58 13.36 7.29
CA ASP A 204 31.28 14.29 6.41
C ASP A 204 30.41 14.70 5.20
N GLY A 205 29.15 14.25 5.15
CA GLY A 205 28.20 14.58 4.09
C GLY A 205 28.38 13.78 2.80
N ILE A 206 29.15 12.69 2.84
CA ILE A 206 29.27 11.76 1.70
C ILE A 206 28.30 10.59 1.86
N PHE A 207 27.61 10.23 0.77
CA PHE A 207 26.67 9.11 0.74
C PHE A 207 26.97 8.23 -0.47
N TYR A 208 26.75 6.93 -0.34
CA TYR A 208 26.88 5.95 -1.44
C TYR A 208 28.20 6.07 -2.24
N PRO A 209 29.37 6.10 -1.60
CA PRO A 209 30.62 6.18 -2.35
C PRO A 209 30.80 4.89 -3.17
N PHE A 210 31.00 5.01 -4.48
CA PHE A 210 31.07 3.85 -5.39
C PHE A 210 32.46 3.70 -6.02
N ALA A 211 32.86 4.68 -6.83
CA ALA A 211 34.16 4.69 -7.51
C ALA A 211 35.20 5.54 -6.76
N LEU A 212 36.47 5.15 -6.86
CA LEU A 212 37.57 5.90 -6.26
C LEU A 212 38.85 5.85 -7.10
N GLY A 213 39.56 6.97 -7.17
CA GLY A 213 40.84 7.10 -7.85
C GLY A 213 41.84 7.93 -7.03
N ILE A 214 43.10 7.51 -6.99
CA ILE A 214 44.13 8.18 -6.20
C ILE A 214 45.33 8.56 -7.07
N THR A 215 45.81 9.79 -6.94
CA THR A 215 47.01 10.27 -7.61
C THR A 215 48.27 9.97 -6.79
N LYS A 216 49.44 10.00 -7.44
CA LYS A 216 50.75 9.85 -6.75
C LYS A 216 51.01 10.94 -5.69
N GLN A 217 50.28 12.06 -5.75
CA GLN A 217 50.35 13.15 -4.77
C GLN A 217 49.37 12.97 -3.60
N ASN A 218 48.78 11.78 -3.44
CA ASN A 218 47.74 11.46 -2.43
C ASN A 218 46.52 12.39 -2.53
N VAL A 219 46.13 12.72 -3.77
CA VAL A 219 44.84 13.36 -4.04
C VAL A 219 43.87 12.27 -4.42
N LEU A 220 42.83 12.12 -3.61
CA LEU A 220 41.76 11.16 -3.76
C LEU A 220 40.59 11.82 -4.49
N TRP A 221 40.05 11.12 -5.48
CA TRP A 221 38.85 11.46 -6.22
C TRP A 221 37.82 10.38 -5.95
N ILE A 222 36.62 10.77 -5.51
CA ILE A 222 35.60 9.85 -5.05
C ILE A 222 34.30 10.20 -5.76
N ASP A 223 33.68 9.20 -6.36
CA ASP A 223 32.28 9.28 -6.76
C ASP A 223 31.38 9.01 -5.55
N CYS A 224 30.54 9.97 -5.18
CA CYS A 224 29.59 9.84 -4.08
C CYS A 224 28.43 10.83 -4.23
N LYS A 225 27.34 10.61 -3.51
CA LYS A 225 26.17 11.50 -3.47
C LYS A 225 26.30 12.45 -2.28
N CYS A 226 25.69 13.63 -2.40
CA CYS A 226 25.65 14.63 -1.32
C CYS A 226 24.40 14.51 -0.44
N THR A 227 23.52 13.54 -0.74
CA THR A 227 22.28 13.27 0.00
C THR A 227 22.08 11.76 0.17
N LYS A 228 21.21 11.38 1.11
CA LYS A 228 20.77 9.98 1.30
C LYS A 228 19.83 9.49 0.21
N ASP A 229 19.48 10.34 -0.75
CA ASP A 229 18.67 9.95 -1.89
C ASP A 229 19.52 9.12 -2.86
N LYS A 230 19.15 7.84 -3.05
CA LYS A 230 19.82 6.91 -3.95
C LYS A 230 19.68 7.32 -5.41
N ASP A 231 18.77 8.21 -5.77
CA ASP A 231 18.57 8.69 -7.15
C ASP A 231 19.20 10.07 -7.39
N ALA A 232 19.76 10.70 -6.36
CA ALA A 232 20.48 11.96 -6.51
C ALA A 232 21.68 11.82 -7.45
N VAL A 233 21.96 12.89 -8.19
CA VAL A 233 23.09 12.97 -9.11
C VAL A 233 24.40 12.70 -8.35
N SER A 234 25.22 11.79 -8.89
CA SER A 234 26.54 11.53 -8.33
C SER A 234 27.43 12.77 -8.44
N ASN A 235 28.22 13.02 -7.41
CA ASN A 235 29.17 14.11 -7.33
C ASN A 235 30.58 13.53 -7.20
N ILE A 236 31.54 14.28 -7.74
CA ILE A 236 32.96 13.95 -7.63
C ILE A 236 33.58 14.80 -6.53
N VAL A 237 34.01 14.16 -5.44
CA VAL A 237 34.68 14.81 -4.31
C VAL A 237 36.19 14.62 -4.44
N ARG A 238 36.92 15.75 -4.43
CA ARG A 238 38.39 15.78 -4.44
C ARG A 238 38.90 16.04 -3.02
N VAL A 239 39.64 15.08 -2.47
CA VAL A 239 40.24 15.19 -1.13
C VAL A 239 41.74 15.02 -1.20
N LYS A 240 42.50 16.01 -0.70
CA LYS A 240 43.94 15.86 -0.49
C LYS A 240 44.17 15.35 0.92
N TYR A 241 44.65 14.12 1.08
CA TYR A 241 44.93 13.56 2.40
C TYR A 241 46.45 13.45 2.62
N SER A 242 46.93 14.10 3.68
CA SER A 242 48.35 14.15 4.02
C SER A 242 48.68 13.22 5.19
N ARG A 243 49.92 12.72 5.24
CA ARG A 243 50.37 11.75 6.26
C ARG A 243 50.65 12.37 7.63
N GLU A 244 50.68 13.69 7.75
CA GLU A 244 51.06 14.37 9.00
C GLU A 244 49.83 15.01 9.64
N HIS A 245 49.33 14.38 10.70
CA HIS A 245 48.62 15.13 11.73
C HIS A 245 49.67 16.00 12.43
N LYS A 246 49.99 17.18 11.87
CA LYS A 246 50.73 18.18 12.64
C LYS A 246 49.82 18.54 13.81
N GLY A 247 50.29 18.29 15.03
CA GLY A 247 49.66 18.83 16.22
C GLY A 247 49.40 20.31 16.00
N HIS A 248 48.16 20.73 16.27
CA HIS A 248 47.79 22.12 16.09
C HIS A 248 48.70 23.01 16.95
N ASP A 249 49.22 24.06 16.35
CA ASP A 249 49.76 25.20 17.07
C ASP A 249 48.58 26.09 17.47
N PHE A 250 48.33 26.21 18.78
CA PHE A 250 47.12 26.81 19.35
C PHE A 250 47.24 28.32 19.56
N SER A 251 48.07 29.03 18.80
CA SER A 251 48.31 30.46 19.03
C SER A 251 47.25 31.41 18.42
N GLY A 252 46.21 30.89 17.75
CA GLY A 252 45.13 31.70 17.16
C GLY A 252 43.71 31.30 17.59
N LEU A 253 43.57 30.31 18.48
CA LEU A 253 42.26 29.80 18.92
C LEU A 253 41.59 30.70 19.96
N GLU A 254 42.31 31.64 20.57
CA GLU A 254 41.71 32.61 21.49
C GLU A 254 40.87 33.65 20.73
N GLU A 255 41.30 34.14 19.57
CA GLU A 255 40.51 35.09 18.76
C GLU A 255 39.33 34.41 18.05
N VAL A 256 39.53 33.20 17.52
CA VAL A 256 38.45 32.41 16.91
C VAL A 256 37.47 31.93 17.98
N GLY A 257 37.98 31.50 19.14
CA GLY A 257 37.16 31.13 20.30
C GLY A 257 36.37 32.29 20.85
N ALA A 258 36.95 33.49 20.92
CA ALA A 258 36.24 34.72 21.31
C ALA A 258 35.17 35.11 20.27
N SER A 259 35.48 35.04 18.97
CA SER A 259 34.51 35.36 17.92
C SER A 259 33.35 34.36 17.85
N ILE A 260 33.62 33.06 18.05
CA ILE A 260 32.59 32.03 18.16
C ILE A 260 31.80 32.21 19.46
N GLY A 261 32.48 32.52 20.57
CA GLY A 261 31.85 32.85 21.85
C GLY A 261 30.87 34.01 21.74
N ASP A 262 31.28 35.12 21.12
CA ASP A 262 30.42 36.29 20.90
C ASP A 262 29.22 35.99 20.00
N LYS A 263 29.40 35.16 18.96
CA LYS A 263 28.30 34.71 18.11
C LYS A 263 27.32 33.84 18.88
N ILE A 264 27.82 32.88 19.66
CA ILE A 264 27.00 32.00 20.50
C ILE A 264 26.25 32.83 21.55
N SER A 265 26.91 33.79 22.21
CA SER A 265 26.26 34.68 23.18
C SER A 265 25.15 35.51 22.56
N LYS A 266 25.35 36.11 21.38
CA LYS A 266 24.29 36.83 20.67
C LYS A 266 23.14 35.93 20.22
N THR A 267 23.44 34.70 19.80
CA THR A 267 22.40 33.73 19.45
C THR A 267 21.61 33.29 20.67
N LEU A 268 22.26 33.06 21.81
CA LEU A 268 21.61 32.75 23.08
C LEU A 268 20.73 33.91 23.56
N GLU A 269 21.22 35.16 23.49
CA GLU A 269 20.40 36.33 23.80
C GLU A 269 19.18 36.46 22.89
N ASN A 270 19.30 36.15 21.59
CA ASN A 270 18.16 36.13 20.68
C ASN A 270 17.17 35.00 20.99
N ILE A 271 17.67 33.83 21.39
CA ILE A 271 16.81 32.72 21.82
C ILE A 271 16.03 33.13 23.08
N ASP A 272 16.72 33.70 24.08
CA ASP A 272 16.12 34.09 25.35
C ASP A 272 15.18 35.30 25.24
N SER A 273 15.48 36.27 24.37
CA SER A 273 14.71 37.52 24.28
C SER A 273 13.60 37.51 23.22
N ILE A 274 13.70 36.66 22.19
CA ILE A 274 12.75 36.65 21.07
C ILE A 274 12.07 35.31 20.93
N ILE A 275 12.83 34.22 20.84
CA ILE A 275 12.29 32.91 20.45
C ILE A 275 11.54 32.27 21.61
N LEU A 276 12.12 32.20 22.82
CA LEU A 276 11.48 31.61 23.98
C LEU A 276 10.19 32.35 24.38
N PRO A 277 10.16 33.69 24.52
CA PRO A 277 8.92 34.39 24.85
C PRO A 277 7.83 34.24 23.79
N HIS A 278 8.21 34.14 22.52
CA HIS A 278 7.26 33.90 21.44
C HIS A 278 6.67 32.49 21.51
N LEU A 279 7.50 31.47 21.71
CA LEU A 279 7.03 30.08 21.87
C LEU A 279 6.20 29.89 23.14
N GLU A 280 6.55 30.55 24.25
CA GLU A 280 5.77 30.55 25.49
C GLU A 280 4.39 31.20 25.26
N SER A 281 4.34 32.32 24.53
CA SER A 281 3.07 32.99 24.19
C SER A 281 2.19 32.15 23.25
N GLU A 282 2.77 31.51 22.23
CA GLU A 282 2.02 30.59 21.36
C GLU A 282 1.52 29.35 22.13
N LEU A 283 2.33 28.82 23.06
CA LEU A 283 1.91 27.72 23.94
C LEU A 283 0.75 28.12 24.86
N GLU A 284 0.77 29.35 25.38
CA GLU A 284 -0.32 29.90 26.21
C GLU A 284 -1.62 30.02 25.40
N LYS A 285 -1.56 30.50 24.14
CA LYS A 285 -2.72 30.53 23.24
C LYS A 285 -3.30 29.15 22.96
N VAL A 286 -2.44 28.14 22.76
CA VAL A 286 -2.88 26.76 22.56
C VAL A 286 -3.54 26.20 23.82
N ASN A 287 -2.99 26.50 25.00
CA ASN A 287 -3.57 26.09 26.28
C ASN A 287 -4.93 26.76 26.56
N ASP A 288 -5.06 28.05 26.26
CA ASP A 288 -6.34 28.77 26.35
C ASP A 288 -7.38 28.19 25.39
N CYS A 289 -6.99 27.88 24.16
CA CYS A 289 -7.87 27.23 23.18
C CYS A 289 -8.34 25.85 23.68
N LYS A 290 -7.43 25.07 24.28
CA LYS A 290 -7.76 23.78 24.90
C LYS A 290 -8.74 23.94 26.07
N LEU A 291 -8.55 24.94 26.92
CA LEU A 291 -9.45 25.22 28.05
C LEU A 291 -10.84 25.63 27.56
N GLN A 292 -10.91 26.59 26.61
CA GLN A 292 -12.17 27.03 26.01
C GLN A 292 -12.93 25.88 25.34
N ARG A 293 -12.22 25.00 24.63
CA ARG A 293 -12.82 23.81 24.01
C ARG A 293 -13.35 22.83 25.06
N THR A 294 -12.63 22.65 26.17
CA THR A 294 -13.06 21.78 27.27
C THR A 294 -14.32 22.32 27.96
N GLU A 295 -14.36 23.62 28.28
CA GLU A 295 -15.55 24.28 28.85
C GLU A 295 -16.75 24.29 27.89
N PHE A 296 -16.50 24.38 26.59
CA PHE A 296 -17.56 24.29 25.58
C PHE A 296 -18.16 22.89 25.51
N ILE A 297 -17.34 21.83 25.56
CA ILE A 297 -17.80 20.44 25.60
C ILE A 297 -18.58 20.16 26.88
N GLU A 298 -18.13 20.64 28.04
CA GLU A 298 -18.86 20.47 29.31
C GLU A 298 -20.24 21.17 29.29
N ARG A 299 -20.34 22.34 28.63
CA ARG A 299 -21.64 23.00 28.41
C ARG A 299 -22.57 22.16 27.53
N ILE A 300 -22.05 21.59 26.43
CA ILE A 300 -22.84 20.71 25.57
C ILE A 300 -23.31 19.47 26.33
N ARG A 301 -22.43 18.83 27.12
CA ARG A 301 -22.79 17.67 27.97
C ARG A 301 -23.95 18.01 28.91
N ALA A 302 -23.87 19.14 29.61
CA ALA A 302 -24.92 19.58 30.52
C ALA A 302 -26.26 19.84 29.79
N THR A 303 -26.23 20.41 28.58
CA THR A 303 -27.44 20.61 27.76
C THR A 303 -28.04 19.29 27.30
N ILE A 304 -27.22 18.33 26.86
CA ILE A 304 -27.67 16.99 26.47
C ILE A 304 -28.32 16.28 27.66
N ASP A 305 -27.70 16.34 28.85
CA ASP A 305 -28.24 15.72 30.06
C ASP A 305 -29.60 16.31 30.46
N ASP A 306 -29.77 17.64 30.36
CA ASP A 306 -31.03 18.32 30.66
C ASP A 306 -32.13 17.95 29.66
N GLU A 307 -31.83 17.95 28.35
CA GLU A 307 -32.77 17.53 27.31
C GLU A 307 -33.16 16.05 27.43
N TYR A 308 -32.18 15.19 27.73
CA TYR A 308 -32.41 13.76 27.98
C TYR A 308 -33.33 13.55 29.18
N SER A 309 -33.06 14.24 30.30
CA SER A 309 -33.86 14.12 31.52
C SER A 309 -35.31 14.57 31.30
N THR A 310 -35.50 15.65 30.52
CA THR A 310 -36.82 16.20 30.20
C THR A 310 -37.62 15.25 29.30
N LYS A 311 -37.00 14.70 28.24
CA LYS A 311 -37.64 13.70 27.38
C LYS A 311 -37.98 12.42 28.14
N LYS A 312 -37.09 11.96 29.02
CA LYS A 312 -37.33 10.78 29.86
C LYS A 312 -38.54 10.96 30.78
N ALA A 313 -38.65 12.12 31.43
CA ALA A 313 -39.80 12.44 32.29
C ALA A 313 -41.13 12.47 31.51
N GLN A 314 -41.11 12.98 30.28
CA GLN A 314 -42.28 12.97 29.40
C GLN A 314 -42.71 11.55 29.02
N LEU A 315 -41.73 10.69 28.67
CA LEU A 315 -41.98 9.30 28.29
C LEU A 315 -42.53 8.48 29.48
N ASP A 316 -42.01 8.71 30.69
CA ASP A 316 -42.49 8.08 31.92
C ASP A 316 -43.93 8.51 32.28
N LYS A 317 -44.30 9.76 31.98
CA LYS A 317 -45.67 10.27 32.16
C LYS A 317 -46.64 9.59 31.21
N GLU A 318 -46.32 9.53 29.92
CA GLU A 318 -47.15 8.88 28.89
C GLU A 318 -47.33 7.38 29.18
N LYS A 319 -46.25 6.70 29.59
CA LYS A 319 -46.29 5.31 30.06
C LYS A 319 -47.31 5.13 31.19
N LYS A 320 -47.28 6.00 32.21
CA LYS A 320 -48.17 5.91 33.38
C LYS A 320 -49.63 6.14 33.02
N GLU A 321 -49.91 7.07 32.10
CA GLU A 321 -51.27 7.34 31.61
C GLU A 321 -51.85 6.14 30.85
N LEU A 322 -51.05 5.52 29.97
CA LEU A 322 -51.43 4.29 29.26
C LEU A 322 -51.75 3.14 30.21
N PHE A 323 -50.89 2.88 31.21
CA PHE A 323 -51.16 1.84 32.20
C PHE A 323 -52.44 2.10 33.00
N THR A 324 -52.68 3.35 33.38
CA THR A 324 -53.90 3.73 34.13
C THR A 324 -55.15 3.51 33.28
N HIS A 325 -55.08 3.77 31.97
CA HIS A 325 -56.18 3.51 31.04
C HIS A 325 -56.47 2.01 30.91
N LEU A 326 -55.44 1.19 30.75
CA LEU A 326 -55.55 -0.27 30.67
C LEU A 326 -56.15 -0.87 31.95
N GLU A 327 -55.72 -0.41 33.12
CA GLU A 327 -56.31 -0.87 34.40
C GLU A 327 -57.80 -0.50 34.54
N LYS A 328 -58.19 0.66 34.00
CA LYS A 328 -59.59 1.11 34.02
C LYS A 328 -60.46 0.27 33.09
N GLN A 329 -59.96 -0.08 31.90
CA GLN A 329 -60.63 -1.00 30.98
C GLN A 329 -60.79 -2.39 31.61
N LEU A 330 -59.70 -2.95 32.17
CA LEU A 330 -59.74 -4.24 32.85
C LEU A 330 -60.77 -4.28 34.00
N LYS A 331 -60.84 -3.22 34.82
CA LYS A 331 -61.88 -3.10 35.87
C LYS A 331 -63.29 -3.01 35.28
N GLY A 332 -63.44 -2.34 34.14
CA GLY A 332 -64.69 -2.25 33.38
C GLY A 332 -65.18 -3.62 32.94
N ASP A 333 -64.29 -4.43 32.36
CA ASP A 333 -64.59 -5.76 31.83
C ASP A 333 -64.91 -6.79 32.93
N LEU A 334 -64.18 -6.74 34.06
CA LEU A 334 -64.38 -7.66 35.18
C LEU A 334 -65.68 -7.40 35.98
N LYS A 335 -66.21 -6.17 35.94
CA LYS A 335 -67.39 -5.77 36.73
C LYS A 335 -68.69 -6.50 36.31
N PRO A 336 -69.07 -6.60 35.02
CA PRO A 336 -70.20 -7.42 34.59
C PRO A 336 -69.95 -8.91 34.81
N LEU A 337 -68.74 -9.42 34.54
CA LEU A 337 -68.38 -10.83 34.81
C LEU A 337 -68.58 -11.22 36.28
N ARG A 338 -68.17 -10.37 37.23
CA ARG A 338 -68.42 -10.59 38.66
C ARG A 338 -69.91 -10.60 39.01
N ARG A 339 -70.73 -9.78 38.35
CA ARG A 339 -72.19 -9.78 38.57
C ARG A 339 -72.81 -11.08 38.07
N THR A 340 -72.47 -11.50 36.86
CA THR A 340 -72.92 -12.78 36.28
C THR A 340 -72.47 -13.96 37.13
N GLY A 341 -71.21 -13.97 37.59
CA GLY A 341 -70.68 -14.99 38.49
C GLY A 341 -71.44 -15.08 39.82
N LYS A 342 -71.81 -13.94 40.43
CA LYS A 342 -72.64 -13.92 41.65
C LYS A 342 -74.06 -14.45 41.41
N THR A 343 -74.67 -14.11 40.28
CA THR A 343 -76.01 -14.61 39.92
C THR A 343 -75.99 -16.13 39.71
N ILE A 344 -74.98 -16.65 39.01
CA ILE A 344 -74.79 -18.10 38.82
C ILE A 344 -74.54 -18.78 40.16
N GLN A 345 -73.71 -18.21 41.03
CA GLN A 345 -73.43 -18.79 42.35
C GLN A 345 -74.69 -18.85 43.23
N SER A 346 -75.50 -17.78 43.24
CA SER A 346 -76.77 -17.76 43.98
C SER A 346 -77.76 -18.80 43.45
N ALA A 347 -77.83 -19.01 42.13
CA ALA A 347 -78.65 -20.06 41.54
C ALA A 347 -78.12 -21.46 41.90
N LEU A 348 -76.80 -21.65 41.91
CA LEU A 348 -76.16 -22.91 42.29
C LEU A 348 -76.44 -23.27 43.75
N ASP A 349 -76.40 -22.29 44.65
CA ASP A 349 -76.66 -22.49 46.08
C ASP A 349 -78.14 -22.81 46.34
N GLN A 350 -79.07 -22.20 45.59
CA GLN A 350 -80.50 -22.53 45.64
C GLN A 350 -80.75 -23.97 45.16
N VAL A 351 -80.13 -24.38 44.05
CA VAL A 351 -80.25 -25.76 43.54
C VAL A 351 -79.65 -26.78 44.51
N LYS A 352 -78.51 -26.47 45.14
CA LYS A 352 -77.91 -27.34 46.17
C LYS A 352 -78.82 -27.48 47.39
N LYS A 353 -79.40 -26.38 47.87
CA LYS A 353 -80.33 -26.40 48.99
C LYS A 353 -81.58 -27.21 48.67
N PHE A 354 -82.17 -27.01 47.48
CA PHE A 354 -83.31 -27.80 47.01
C PHE A 354 -82.97 -29.29 46.90
N LYS A 355 -81.78 -29.65 46.42
CA LYS A 355 -81.30 -31.03 46.37
C LYS A 355 -81.19 -31.65 47.76
N ASP A 356 -80.58 -30.94 48.72
CA ASP A 356 -80.37 -31.43 50.08
C ASP A 356 -81.71 -31.59 50.83
N GLU A 357 -82.64 -30.66 50.63
CA GLU A 357 -84.01 -30.71 51.15
C GLU A 357 -84.82 -31.87 50.52
N SER A 358 -84.69 -32.07 49.20
CA SER A 358 -85.30 -33.20 48.49
C SER A 358 -84.73 -34.55 48.94
N GLN A 359 -83.42 -34.66 49.15
CA GLN A 359 -82.79 -35.88 49.67
C GLN A 359 -83.24 -36.19 51.11
N LYS A 360 -83.38 -35.17 51.97
CA LYS A 360 -83.95 -35.35 53.31
C LYS A 360 -85.41 -35.79 53.28
N ALA A 361 -86.21 -35.25 52.36
CA ALA A 361 -87.61 -35.65 52.19
C ALA A 361 -87.72 -37.13 51.78
N VAL A 362 -86.89 -37.59 50.83
CA VAL A 362 -86.83 -39.01 50.38
C VAL A 362 -86.42 -39.96 51.51
N LEU A 363 -85.49 -39.56 52.39
CA LEU A 363 -85.04 -40.38 53.53
C LEU A 363 -86.05 -40.49 54.69
N SER A 364 -86.98 -39.52 54.81
CA SER A 364 -87.96 -39.47 55.92
C SER A 364 -89.34 -40.03 55.56
N ALA A 365 -89.59 -40.36 54.29
CA ALA A 365 -90.90 -40.79 53.83
C ALA A 365 -91.19 -42.29 54.12
N LYS A 366 -91.95 -42.55 55.19
CA LYS A 366 -92.88 -43.69 55.26
C LYS A 366 -93.96 -43.48 54.20
N THR A 367 -93.83 -44.15 53.05
CA THR A 367 -94.83 -44.60 52.04
C THR A 367 -96.07 -43.76 51.66
N ALA A 368 -96.38 -42.61 52.26
CA ALA A 368 -97.65 -41.89 52.05
C ALA A 368 -97.49 -40.44 51.54
N LEU A 369 -96.26 -39.95 51.33
CA LEU A 369 -95.96 -38.59 50.86
C LEU A 369 -95.24 -38.53 49.50
N LEU A 370 -95.09 -39.67 48.82
CA LEU A 370 -94.47 -39.75 47.49
C LEU A 370 -95.39 -39.22 46.36
N LEU A 371 -96.69 -39.09 46.60
CA LEU A 371 -97.64 -38.62 45.57
C LEU A 371 -97.63 -37.08 45.42
N ASP A 372 -97.37 -36.33 46.49
CA ASP A 372 -97.29 -34.86 46.44
C ASP A 372 -95.94 -34.37 45.88
N LEU A 373 -94.86 -35.15 46.05
CA LEU A 373 -93.55 -34.87 45.43
C LEU A 373 -93.55 -35.09 43.91
N ASN A 374 -94.44 -35.95 43.39
CA ASN A 374 -94.54 -36.21 41.95
C ASN A 374 -95.18 -35.05 41.18
N ILE A 375 -95.86 -34.12 41.88
CA ILE A 375 -96.43 -32.91 41.26
C ILE A 375 -95.37 -31.81 41.16
N ALA A 376 -94.42 -31.73 42.10
CA ALA A 376 -93.40 -30.68 42.10
C ALA A 376 -92.21 -30.97 41.16
N VAL A 377 -91.98 -32.22 40.76
CA VAL A 377 -90.88 -32.57 39.83
C VAL A 377 -91.23 -32.22 38.38
N ASP A 378 -92.51 -32.33 37.99
CA ASP A 378 -92.97 -31.98 36.63
C ASP A 378 -93.00 -30.46 36.39
N ASP A 379 -93.06 -29.64 37.45
CA ASP A 379 -93.03 -28.16 37.36
C ASP A 379 -91.60 -27.56 37.32
N ILE A 380 -90.55 -28.40 37.33
CA ILE A 380 -89.20 -27.92 37.00
C ILE A 380 -89.08 -27.88 35.47
N GLU A 381 -89.81 -26.94 34.84
CA GLU A 381 -89.30 -26.28 33.65
C GLU A 381 -87.95 -25.68 34.03
N VAL A 382 -86.86 -26.35 33.67
CA VAL A 382 -85.55 -25.71 33.56
C VAL A 382 -85.66 -24.73 32.39
N LYS A 383 -86.34 -23.61 32.63
CA LYS A 383 -86.29 -22.40 31.81
C LYS A 383 -84.86 -21.92 31.83
N GLY A 384 -84.16 -22.25 30.74
CA GLY A 384 -82.87 -21.71 30.38
C GLY A 384 -81.71 -22.30 31.17
N ILE A 385 -81.06 -23.31 30.60
CA ILE A 385 -79.62 -23.47 30.80
C ILE A 385 -79.01 -22.10 30.47
N ILE A 386 -78.53 -21.37 31.50
CA ILE A 386 -77.73 -20.17 31.27
C ILE A 386 -76.44 -20.67 30.61
N LYS A 387 -76.39 -20.68 29.28
CA LYS A 387 -75.12 -20.74 28.57
C LYS A 387 -74.39 -19.44 28.92
N ALA A 388 -73.30 -19.56 29.68
CA ALA A 388 -72.38 -18.46 29.79
C ALA A 388 -71.85 -18.17 28.38
N GLU A 389 -72.17 -17.00 27.82
CA GLU A 389 -71.51 -16.54 26.62
C GLU A 389 -70.02 -16.42 26.91
N THR A 390 -69.20 -17.27 26.27
CA THR A 390 -67.76 -17.06 26.21
C THR A 390 -67.53 -15.82 25.35
N LYS A 391 -67.36 -14.66 25.98
CA LYS A 391 -66.78 -13.52 25.29
C LYS A 391 -65.31 -13.84 25.02
N THR A 392 -64.98 -14.07 23.76
CA THR A 392 -63.61 -13.90 23.26
C THR A 392 -63.31 -12.41 23.29
N PHE A 393 -62.26 -12.02 24.00
CA PHE A 393 -61.73 -10.67 23.94
C PHE A 393 -60.81 -10.61 22.73
N ASP A 394 -61.13 -9.75 21.75
CA ASP A 394 -60.29 -9.57 20.57
C ASP A 394 -58.88 -9.15 20.99
N SER A 395 -57.88 -9.71 20.32
CA SER A 395 -56.48 -9.39 20.56
C SER A 395 -56.19 -7.96 20.12
N LEU A 396 -56.12 -7.02 21.07
CA LEU A 396 -55.35 -5.76 21.03
C LEU A 396 -55.16 -5.11 19.64
N ASP A 397 -56.25 -4.77 18.95
CA ASP A 397 -56.17 -3.93 17.75
C ASP A 397 -55.81 -2.46 18.05
N TYR A 398 -55.78 -2.06 19.34
CA TYR A 398 -55.47 -0.68 19.73
C TYR A 398 -53.99 -0.31 19.61
N ILE A 399 -53.06 -1.27 19.56
CA ILE A 399 -51.62 -0.96 19.43
C ILE A 399 -51.21 -0.66 17.97
N LYS A 400 -52.01 -1.07 16.98
CA LYS A 400 -51.61 -0.94 15.56
C LYS A 400 -51.89 0.42 14.91
N GLY A 401 -52.58 1.36 15.56
CA GLY A 401 -53.16 2.50 14.84
C GLY A 401 -52.54 3.89 15.07
N GLN A 402 -51.97 4.18 16.25
CA GLN A 402 -51.61 5.59 16.57
C GLN A 402 -50.50 5.78 17.61
N THR A 403 -50.16 4.76 18.42
CA THR A 403 -49.08 4.84 19.42
C THR A 403 -47.79 4.18 18.98
N HIS A 404 -47.82 3.22 18.04
CA HIS A 404 -46.62 2.56 17.53
C HIS A 404 -45.70 3.53 16.76
N GLU A 405 -46.26 4.40 15.92
CA GLU A 405 -45.49 5.43 15.18
C GLU A 405 -44.98 6.56 16.11
N ASN A 406 -45.71 6.92 17.17
CA ASN A 406 -45.31 7.99 18.07
C ASN A 406 -44.22 7.58 19.08
N LEU A 407 -44.19 6.30 19.49
CA LEU A 407 -43.18 5.76 20.40
C LEU A 407 -41.90 5.34 19.68
N LEU A 408 -41.99 4.68 18.51
CA LEU A 408 -40.82 4.24 17.74
C LEU A 408 -40.26 5.36 16.85
N GLY A 409 -41.11 6.24 16.30
CA GLY A 409 -40.69 7.36 15.47
C GLY A 409 -39.98 8.51 16.21
N ARG A 410 -39.79 8.40 17.53
CA ARG A 410 -38.98 9.34 18.33
C ARG A 410 -37.70 8.74 18.91
N ILE A 411 -37.53 7.42 18.81
CA ILE A 411 -36.34 6.70 19.30
C ILE A 411 -35.34 6.47 18.15
N VAL A 412 -35.82 6.40 16.91
CA VAL A 412 -34.97 6.29 15.72
C VAL A 412 -34.82 7.67 15.09
N ASN A 413 -33.78 8.39 15.50
CA ASN A 413 -33.07 9.37 14.68
C ASN A 413 -31.66 9.57 15.27
N ASP A 414 -30.71 9.00 14.50
CA ASP A 414 -29.28 9.26 14.37
C ASP A 414 -28.26 8.93 15.47
N ASP A 415 -27.27 8.18 14.98
CA ASP A 415 -25.85 8.06 15.35
C ASP A 415 -25.45 7.03 16.42
N GLU A 416 -25.33 5.78 15.96
CA GLU A 416 -24.51 4.73 16.59
C GLU A 416 -23.01 5.03 16.40
N VAL A 417 -22.29 5.21 17.51
CA VAL A 417 -20.86 4.91 17.61
C VAL A 417 -20.70 3.64 18.45
N GLY A 418 -20.39 2.55 17.74
CA GLY A 418 -19.60 1.37 18.13
C GLY A 418 -19.68 0.82 19.56
N HIS A 419 -20.19 -0.41 19.69
CA HIS A 419 -19.34 -1.59 19.89
C HIS A 419 -20.16 -2.90 19.97
N ASN A 420 -19.78 -3.85 19.11
CA ASN A 420 -19.93 -5.30 19.26
C ASN A 420 -21.23 -5.82 19.90
N ILE A 421 -22.26 -5.96 19.08
CA ILE A 421 -23.31 -6.95 19.30
C ILE A 421 -23.42 -7.79 18.04
N VAL A 422 -23.35 -9.11 18.24
CA VAL A 422 -23.56 -10.16 17.25
C VAL A 422 -24.74 -9.79 16.35
N GLY A 423 -24.46 -9.42 15.10
CA GLY A 423 -25.45 -8.90 14.18
C GLY A 423 -26.47 -9.96 13.77
N GLU A 424 -27.75 -9.64 13.96
CA GLU A 424 -28.82 -10.18 13.14
C GLU A 424 -28.55 -9.84 11.66
N PRO A 425 -28.97 -10.68 10.70
CA PRO A 425 -28.55 -10.55 9.31
C PRO A 425 -29.07 -9.24 8.71
N ILE A 426 -28.14 -8.36 8.32
CA ILE A 426 -28.42 -7.20 7.48
C ILE A 426 -29.10 -7.73 6.21
N ARG A 427 -30.27 -7.19 5.87
CA ARG A 427 -30.95 -7.49 4.60
C ARG A 427 -30.00 -7.11 3.46
N GLU A 428 -29.51 -8.10 2.74
CA GLU A 428 -28.76 -7.93 1.50
C GLU A 428 -29.63 -7.14 0.50
N ILE A 429 -29.18 -5.94 0.11
CA ILE A 429 -29.88 -5.13 -0.89
C ILE A 429 -29.59 -5.79 -2.25
N GLN A 430 -30.66 -6.22 -2.93
CA GLN A 430 -30.54 -6.79 -4.27
C GLN A 430 -30.57 -5.67 -5.30
N TYR A 431 -29.62 -5.69 -6.24
CA TYR A 431 -29.60 -4.79 -7.38
C TYR A 431 -30.07 -5.52 -8.64
N GLU A 432 -30.92 -4.87 -9.42
CA GLU A 432 -31.27 -5.34 -10.76
C GLU A 432 -30.30 -4.77 -11.77
N THR A 433 -29.68 -5.65 -12.57
CA THR A 433 -28.71 -5.27 -13.60
C THR A 433 -29.22 -5.49 -15.00
N SER A 434 -28.89 -4.59 -15.91
CA SER A 434 -29.10 -4.76 -17.35
C SER A 434 -27.86 -4.36 -18.15
N ILE A 435 -27.46 -5.22 -19.09
CA ILE A 435 -26.36 -4.91 -20.02
C ILE A 435 -26.90 -3.94 -21.08
N LEU A 436 -26.36 -2.73 -21.12
CA LEU A 436 -26.72 -1.71 -22.11
C LEU A 436 -26.06 -1.97 -23.46
N SER A 437 -24.77 -2.34 -23.43
CA SER A 437 -23.98 -2.67 -24.63
C SER A 437 -22.74 -3.47 -24.23
N SER A 438 -22.19 -4.23 -25.17
CA SER A 438 -20.93 -4.96 -24.97
C SER A 438 -20.05 -4.93 -26.21
N TYR A 439 -18.75 -5.10 -26.02
CA TYR A 439 -17.75 -5.19 -27.06
C TYR A 439 -16.80 -6.35 -26.75
N GLN A 440 -16.94 -7.44 -27.48
CA GLN A 440 -16.01 -8.57 -27.41
C GLN A 440 -14.66 -8.17 -28.02
N THR A 441 -13.58 -8.51 -27.33
CA THR A 441 -12.21 -8.18 -27.74
C THR A 441 -11.53 -9.41 -28.35
N GLN A 442 -10.27 -9.27 -28.74
CA GLN A 442 -9.41 -10.39 -29.14
C GLN A 442 -8.36 -10.74 -28.07
N PHE A 443 -8.44 -10.09 -26.90
CA PHE A 443 -7.44 -10.17 -25.84
C PHE A 443 -7.95 -10.99 -24.66
N GLN A 444 -7.05 -11.51 -23.83
CA GLN A 444 -7.43 -12.38 -22.71
C GLN A 444 -7.95 -11.63 -21.48
N LYS A 445 -7.49 -10.40 -21.25
CA LYS A 445 -7.85 -9.60 -20.09
C LYS A 445 -7.90 -8.11 -20.47
N VAL A 446 -8.89 -7.40 -19.92
CA VAL A 446 -8.92 -5.93 -19.88
C VAL A 446 -8.15 -5.52 -18.63
N GLU A 447 -7.06 -4.77 -18.79
CA GLU A 447 -6.19 -4.41 -17.66
C GLU A 447 -6.73 -3.20 -16.90
N SER A 448 -7.23 -2.19 -17.61
CA SER A 448 -7.79 -0.99 -17.01
C SER A 448 -8.83 -0.33 -17.91
N LEU A 449 -9.74 0.39 -17.26
CA LEU A 449 -10.79 1.19 -17.85
C LEU A 449 -10.73 2.61 -17.28
N CYS A 450 -10.75 3.60 -18.16
CA CYS A 450 -10.75 5.01 -17.77
C CYS A 450 -11.88 5.77 -18.48
N THR A 451 -12.89 6.17 -17.71
CA THR A 451 -14.03 6.95 -18.22
C THR A 451 -13.57 8.35 -18.64
N VAL A 452 -13.81 8.69 -19.91
CA VAL A 452 -13.40 10.00 -20.46
C VAL A 452 -14.54 11.01 -20.36
N SER A 453 -15.73 10.54 -20.66
CA SER A 453 -16.99 11.29 -20.65
C SER A 453 -18.12 10.27 -20.51
N PRO A 454 -19.33 10.68 -20.11
CA PRO A 454 -20.47 9.77 -20.08
C PRO A 454 -20.59 8.99 -21.39
N ASN A 455 -20.83 7.68 -21.29
CA ASN A 455 -20.91 6.75 -22.41
C ASN A 455 -19.59 6.61 -23.23
N SER A 456 -18.41 6.98 -22.69
CA SER A 456 -17.13 6.78 -23.37
C SER A 456 -15.97 6.43 -22.45
N VAL A 457 -15.25 5.36 -22.80
CA VAL A 457 -14.19 4.76 -22.00
C VAL A 457 -12.95 4.46 -22.84
N TRP A 458 -11.75 4.64 -22.27
CA TRP A 458 -10.52 4.05 -22.78
C TRP A 458 -10.25 2.73 -22.08
N ALA A 459 -9.85 1.72 -22.85
CA ALA A 459 -9.47 0.41 -22.33
C ALA A 459 -8.04 0.04 -22.74
N SER A 460 -7.29 -0.52 -21.79
CA SER A 460 -6.04 -1.26 -22.02
C SER A 460 -6.29 -2.77 -21.95
N TYR A 461 -5.37 -3.56 -22.52
CA TYR A 461 -5.53 -4.99 -22.64
C TYR A 461 -4.21 -5.71 -22.40
N SER A 462 -4.30 -6.96 -21.94
CA SER A 462 -3.13 -7.75 -21.58
C SER A 462 -2.21 -7.98 -22.78
N LYS A 463 -0.91 -7.81 -22.55
CA LYS A 463 0.17 -7.98 -23.55
C LYS A 463 -0.06 -7.17 -24.85
N ASN A 464 -0.79 -6.05 -24.76
CA ASN A 464 -1.07 -5.20 -25.91
C ASN A 464 -0.68 -3.75 -25.61
N ASN A 465 0.14 -3.17 -26.47
CA ASN A 465 0.65 -1.81 -26.36
C ASN A 465 -0.32 -0.75 -26.92
N THR A 466 -1.61 -1.05 -27.01
CA THR A 466 -2.56 -0.18 -27.68
C THR A 466 -3.83 0.01 -26.87
N LEU A 467 -4.15 1.27 -26.56
CA LEU A 467 -5.43 1.66 -26.00
C LEU A 467 -6.51 1.70 -27.07
N ILE A 468 -7.72 1.31 -26.69
CA ILE A 468 -8.91 1.41 -27.55
C ILE A 468 -9.93 2.29 -26.85
N LYS A 469 -10.41 3.32 -27.56
CA LYS A 469 -11.52 4.17 -27.11
C LYS A 469 -12.83 3.58 -27.62
N LEU A 470 -13.70 3.25 -26.68
CA LEU A 470 -15.05 2.78 -26.93
C LEU A 470 -16.04 3.90 -26.62
N GLN A 471 -17.14 3.93 -27.37
CA GLN A 471 -18.25 4.84 -27.14
C GLN A 471 -19.56 4.10 -27.35
N GLU A 472 -20.40 4.12 -26.32
CA GLU A 472 -21.77 3.63 -26.46
C GLU A 472 -22.59 4.65 -27.24
N LYS A 473 -23.35 4.16 -28.22
CA LYS A 473 -24.32 4.95 -28.98
C LYS A 473 -25.47 4.04 -29.41
N ASN A 474 -26.68 4.36 -28.95
CA ASN A 474 -27.92 3.67 -29.31
C ASN A 474 -27.93 2.17 -28.96
N GLY A 475 -27.33 1.77 -27.82
CA GLY A 475 -27.24 0.38 -27.37
C GLY A 475 -26.10 -0.41 -27.99
N GLU A 476 -25.27 0.20 -28.84
CA GLU A 476 -24.10 -0.44 -29.43
C GLU A 476 -22.80 0.20 -28.94
N LEU A 477 -21.79 -0.63 -28.65
CA LEU A 477 -20.48 -0.18 -28.20
C LEU A 477 -19.52 -0.10 -29.39
N LEU A 478 -19.25 1.13 -29.84
CA LEU A 478 -18.48 1.38 -31.06
C LEU A 478 -17.01 1.70 -30.77
N ARG A 479 -16.10 1.07 -31.53
CA ARG A 479 -14.68 1.41 -31.54
C ARG A 479 -14.45 2.75 -32.24
N LYS A 480 -14.08 3.79 -31.49
CA LYS A 480 -13.89 5.16 -32.02
C LYS A 480 -12.46 5.49 -32.39
N LYS A 481 -11.51 5.14 -31.52
CA LYS A 481 -10.10 5.49 -31.70
C LYS A 481 -9.22 4.35 -31.21
N LYS A 482 -8.09 4.16 -31.87
CA LYS A 482 -7.02 3.26 -31.47
C LYS A 482 -5.77 4.11 -31.26
N LYS A 483 -5.07 3.95 -30.14
CA LYS A 483 -3.84 4.69 -29.87
C LYS A 483 -2.77 3.75 -29.32
N ARG A 484 -1.70 3.57 -30.11
CA ARG A 484 -0.54 2.79 -29.71
C ARG A 484 0.34 3.60 -28.76
N ILE A 485 0.81 2.95 -27.70
CA ILE A 485 1.74 3.46 -26.70
C ILE A 485 3.05 2.69 -26.88
N ARG A 486 3.95 3.24 -27.70
CA ARG A 486 5.33 2.74 -27.91
C ARG A 486 5.43 1.20 -27.91
N GLU A 487 6.37 0.64 -27.16
CA GLU A 487 6.55 -0.81 -26.94
C GLU A 487 6.17 -1.26 -25.53
N PHE A 488 5.53 -0.40 -24.73
CA PHE A 488 5.17 -0.69 -23.35
C PHE A 488 3.77 -1.29 -23.24
N TYR A 489 3.54 -2.04 -22.15
CA TYR A 489 2.25 -2.63 -21.83
C TYR A 489 1.56 -1.78 -20.74
N PRO A 490 0.47 -1.07 -21.08
CA PRO A 490 -0.28 -0.27 -20.11
C PRO A 490 -0.88 -1.15 -19.02
N VAL A 491 -0.69 -0.77 -17.77
CA VAL A 491 -1.29 -1.43 -16.60
C VAL A 491 -2.56 -0.69 -16.20
N ASP A 492 -2.44 0.60 -15.88
CA ASP A 492 -3.57 1.42 -15.46
C ASP A 492 -3.58 2.80 -16.14
N ILE A 493 -4.76 3.44 -16.20
CA ILE A 493 -5.03 4.66 -16.97
C ILE A 493 -5.77 5.69 -16.09
N GLY A 494 -5.17 6.85 -15.89
CA GLY A 494 -5.77 8.02 -15.26
C GLY A 494 -6.12 9.09 -16.28
N LYS A 495 -7.28 9.73 -16.12
CA LYS A 495 -7.68 10.89 -16.94
C LYS A 495 -7.03 12.16 -16.40
N ILE A 496 -6.39 12.94 -17.27
CA ILE A 496 -5.88 14.27 -16.94
C ILE A 496 -6.46 15.32 -17.93
N SER A 497 -6.38 16.60 -17.59
CA SER A 497 -7.05 17.67 -18.34
C SER A 497 -6.60 17.75 -19.81
N ASP A 498 -5.32 17.55 -20.08
CA ASP A 498 -4.69 17.63 -21.39
C ASP A 498 -4.51 16.27 -22.09
N GLY A 499 -4.93 15.16 -21.46
CA GLY A 499 -4.52 13.84 -21.91
C GLY A 499 -4.96 12.65 -21.06
N LEU A 500 -4.10 11.63 -21.05
CA LEU A 500 -4.16 10.46 -20.17
C LEU A 500 -2.80 10.29 -19.50
N SER A 501 -2.78 9.86 -18.25
CA SER A 501 -1.59 9.36 -17.58
C SER A 501 -1.70 7.84 -17.51
N ILE A 502 -0.62 7.13 -17.80
CA ILE A 502 -0.63 5.68 -17.95
C ILE A 502 0.55 5.08 -17.18
N SER A 503 0.29 4.10 -16.32
CA SER A 503 1.34 3.25 -15.76
C SER A 503 1.67 2.13 -16.75
N CYS A 504 2.94 1.73 -16.81
CA CYS A 504 3.42 0.74 -17.77
C CYS A 504 4.20 -0.36 -17.07
N LEU A 505 3.94 -1.60 -17.47
CA LEU A 505 4.54 -2.78 -16.86
C LEU A 505 6.06 -2.76 -17.02
N GLY A 506 6.77 -2.84 -15.89
CA GLY A 506 8.23 -2.92 -15.85
C GLY A 506 8.95 -1.60 -16.10
N GLN A 507 8.23 -0.47 -16.12
CA GLN A 507 8.80 0.84 -16.38
C GLN A 507 8.73 1.72 -15.13
N PRO A 508 9.84 2.33 -14.67
CA PRO A 508 9.86 3.14 -13.44
C PRO A 508 9.36 4.59 -13.66
N TYR A 509 8.40 4.77 -14.58
CA TYR A 509 7.87 6.07 -14.96
C TYR A 509 6.38 6.00 -15.32
N ILE A 510 5.70 7.13 -15.19
CA ILE A 510 4.34 7.34 -15.70
C ILE A 510 4.42 7.98 -17.08
N TYR A 511 3.69 7.40 -18.04
CA TYR A 511 3.60 7.90 -19.41
C TYR A 511 2.41 8.84 -19.56
N HIS A 512 2.67 10.11 -19.86
CA HIS A 512 1.65 11.13 -20.08
C HIS A 512 1.39 11.29 -21.58
N LEU A 513 0.20 10.86 -22.02
CA LEU A 513 -0.26 10.94 -23.40
C LEU A 513 -1.16 12.16 -23.59
N GLN A 514 -0.66 13.18 -24.29
CA GLN A 514 -1.43 14.38 -24.63
C GLN A 514 -2.51 14.11 -25.69
N ARG A 515 -3.64 14.83 -25.64
CA ARG A 515 -4.78 14.67 -26.57
C ARG A 515 -4.41 14.85 -28.05
N ASN A 516 -3.49 15.75 -28.33
CA ASN A 516 -3.07 16.14 -29.70
C ASN A 516 -1.85 15.37 -30.19
N ASP A 517 -1.28 14.48 -29.37
CA ASP A 517 -0.14 13.68 -29.78
C ASP A 517 -0.60 12.64 -30.80
N ASN A 518 -0.22 12.83 -32.07
CA ASN A 518 -0.49 11.91 -33.15
C ASN A 518 0.64 10.87 -33.33
N GLU A 519 1.83 11.14 -32.78
CA GLU A 519 3.05 10.36 -33.02
C GLU A 519 3.43 9.42 -31.87
N GLY A 520 2.85 9.57 -30.67
CA GLY A 520 3.22 8.74 -29.51
C GLY A 520 4.47 9.26 -28.78
N ASN A 521 4.66 10.58 -28.81
CA ASN A 521 5.73 11.32 -28.15
C ASN A 521 5.27 11.83 -26.77
N GLY A 522 4.56 10.99 -26.00
CA GLY A 522 4.16 11.34 -24.64
C GLY A 522 5.34 11.63 -23.72
N GLU A 523 5.08 12.40 -22.67
CA GLU A 523 6.08 12.79 -21.68
C GLU A 523 6.25 11.68 -20.62
N PHE A 524 7.45 11.54 -20.10
CA PHE A 524 7.75 10.57 -19.05
C PHE A 524 7.98 11.29 -17.72
N ARG A 525 7.28 10.85 -16.68
CA ARG A 525 7.54 11.27 -15.31
C ARG A 525 8.21 10.11 -14.57
N SER A 526 9.50 10.26 -14.29
CA SER A 526 10.22 9.30 -13.44
C SER A 526 9.64 9.33 -12.03
N ILE A 527 9.41 8.15 -11.47
CA ILE A 527 8.88 7.94 -10.10
C ILE A 527 9.76 6.98 -9.28
N GLY A 528 10.88 6.51 -9.84
CA GLY A 528 11.90 5.71 -9.15
C GLY A 528 11.53 4.23 -8.90
N TYR A 529 10.23 3.93 -8.80
CA TYR A 529 9.69 2.60 -8.53
C TYR A 529 8.74 2.14 -9.63
N LEU A 530 8.35 0.86 -9.60
CA LEU A 530 7.42 0.28 -10.56
C LEU A 530 5.98 0.70 -10.23
N PRO A 531 5.32 1.51 -11.08
CA PRO A 531 3.93 1.87 -10.88
C PRO A 531 3.01 0.69 -11.22
N PHE A 532 1.89 0.61 -10.49
CA PHE A 532 0.80 -0.29 -10.77
C PHE A 532 -0.49 0.50 -10.99
N GLY A 533 -1.40 0.54 -10.01
CA GLY A 533 -2.63 1.33 -10.06
C GLY A 533 -2.34 2.83 -9.98
N ILE A 534 -3.12 3.62 -10.71
CA ILE A 534 -3.06 5.08 -10.70
C ILE A 534 -4.45 5.70 -10.62
N HIS A 535 -4.54 6.83 -9.93
CA HIS A 535 -5.74 7.66 -9.93
C HIS A 535 -5.36 9.14 -10.08
N ILE A 536 -6.21 9.90 -10.75
CA ILE A 536 -6.06 11.35 -10.88
C ILE A 536 -7.35 12.00 -10.46
N ASN A 537 -7.25 12.87 -9.46
CA ASN A 537 -8.40 13.58 -8.94
C ASN A 537 -8.70 14.88 -9.70
N SER A 538 -9.75 15.58 -9.25
CA SER A 538 -10.19 16.84 -9.87
C SER A 538 -9.15 17.97 -9.78
N SER A 539 -8.23 17.91 -8.81
CA SER A 539 -7.11 18.85 -8.63
C SER A 539 -5.88 18.49 -9.47
N GLU A 540 -5.96 17.46 -10.31
CA GLU A 540 -4.84 16.87 -11.07
C GLU A 540 -3.69 16.36 -10.17
N GLU A 541 -4.02 15.93 -8.95
CA GLU A 541 -3.10 15.20 -8.09
C GLU A 541 -3.11 13.72 -8.48
N LEU A 542 -1.93 13.14 -8.58
CA LEU A 542 -1.71 11.77 -9.06
C LEU A 542 -1.44 10.84 -7.88
N PHE A 543 -2.29 9.84 -7.69
CA PHE A 543 -2.07 8.75 -6.74
C PHE A 543 -1.47 7.57 -7.49
N VAL A 544 -0.42 6.96 -6.94
CA VAL A 544 0.28 5.84 -7.58
C VAL A 544 0.56 4.75 -6.55
N CYS A 545 0.19 3.51 -6.88
CA CYS A 545 0.69 2.32 -6.21
C CYS A 545 2.10 2.01 -6.72
N LEU A 546 3.09 2.03 -5.83
CA LEU A 546 4.51 1.86 -6.14
C LEU A 546 5.04 0.56 -5.53
N LEU A 547 5.83 -0.14 -6.33
CA LEU A 547 6.38 -1.46 -6.03
C LEU A 547 7.88 -1.49 -6.35
N ASP A 548 8.65 -2.25 -5.56
CA ASP A 548 9.99 -2.70 -5.93
C ASP A 548 9.95 -3.83 -6.97
N GLU A 549 9.01 -4.77 -6.81
CA GLU A 549 8.82 -5.93 -7.69
C GLU A 549 7.34 -6.30 -7.84
N TYR A 550 6.92 -6.77 -9.02
CA TYR A 550 5.55 -7.26 -9.28
C TYR A 550 5.31 -8.68 -8.74
N ASN A 551 5.45 -8.89 -7.43
CA ASN A 551 5.17 -10.16 -6.77
C ASN A 551 4.55 -9.94 -5.38
N PHE A 552 3.91 -10.94 -4.78
CA PHE A 552 3.36 -10.82 -3.42
C PHE A 552 4.37 -11.20 -2.31
N CYS A 553 5.61 -11.53 -2.66
CA CYS A 553 6.65 -11.90 -1.70
C CYS A 553 7.34 -10.63 -1.18
N THR A 554 7.14 -10.30 0.09
CA THR A 554 7.76 -9.12 0.68
C THR A 554 9.01 -9.48 1.48
N HIS A 555 10.03 -8.63 1.36
CA HIS A 555 11.23 -8.64 2.20
C HIS A 555 11.24 -7.36 3.08
N PRO A 556 12.06 -7.31 4.15
CA PRO A 556 12.15 -6.12 4.99
C PRO A 556 12.51 -4.84 4.20
N GLU A 557 13.31 -4.97 3.14
CA GLU A 557 13.74 -3.87 2.26
C GLU A 557 12.78 -3.60 1.08
N SER A 558 11.67 -4.36 0.96
CA SER A 558 10.73 -4.15 -0.13
C SER A 558 10.08 -2.77 -0.08
N VAL A 559 9.61 -2.25 -1.20
CA VAL A 559 8.85 -1.00 -1.26
C VAL A 559 7.45 -1.31 -1.77
N ARG A 560 6.44 -1.01 -0.95
CA ARG A 560 5.01 -1.25 -1.24
C ARG A 560 4.23 -0.09 -0.69
N ARG A 561 4.10 0.97 -1.48
CA ARG A 561 3.53 2.23 -0.99
C ARG A 561 2.51 2.79 -1.95
N VAL A 562 1.62 3.61 -1.41
CA VAL A 562 0.77 4.50 -2.21
C VAL A 562 1.30 5.91 -2.02
N THR A 563 1.62 6.59 -3.13
CA THR A 563 2.17 7.95 -3.10
C THR A 563 1.25 8.90 -3.84
N LYS A 564 0.94 10.03 -3.20
CA LYS A 564 0.21 11.15 -3.79
C LYS A 564 1.19 12.20 -4.27
N TYR A 565 1.12 12.55 -5.54
CA TYR A 565 1.93 13.60 -6.17
C TYR A 565 1.06 14.80 -6.52
N SER A 566 1.63 16.01 -6.40
CA SER A 566 1.02 17.20 -6.97
C SER A 566 1.08 17.15 -8.50
N ARG A 567 0.33 18.05 -9.15
CA ARG A 567 0.42 18.26 -10.60
C ARG A 567 1.86 18.47 -11.08
N LEU A 568 2.69 19.15 -10.29
CA LEU A 568 4.10 19.43 -10.59
C LEU A 568 5.05 18.25 -10.31
N GLY A 569 4.55 17.15 -9.75
CA GLY A 569 5.35 15.96 -9.41
C GLY A 569 6.01 16.01 -8.04
N THR A 570 5.65 16.96 -7.18
CA THR A 570 6.12 16.97 -5.78
C THR A 570 5.34 15.93 -4.98
N ILE A 571 6.02 15.17 -4.12
CA ILE A 571 5.36 14.24 -3.20
C ILE A 571 4.55 15.04 -2.17
N LEU A 572 3.26 14.74 -2.08
CA LEU A 572 2.34 15.33 -1.10
C LEU A 572 2.10 14.38 0.08
N MET A 573 2.13 13.07 -0.17
CA MET A 573 1.86 12.04 0.83
C MET A 573 2.45 10.71 0.42
N GLU A 574 2.86 9.91 1.41
CA GLU A 574 3.26 8.52 1.25
C GLU A 574 2.60 7.67 2.33
N ILE A 575 1.99 6.56 1.92
CA ILE A 575 1.37 5.57 2.81
C ILE A 575 2.10 4.24 2.59
N GLU A 576 2.74 3.71 3.63
CA GLU A 576 3.47 2.43 3.53
C GLU A 576 3.43 1.62 4.83
N PHE A 577 3.66 2.27 5.97
CA PHE A 577 3.77 1.60 7.27
C PHE A 577 2.77 2.16 8.27
N ASP A 578 2.31 1.29 9.17
CA ASP A 578 1.57 1.67 10.37
C ASP A 578 2.49 2.26 11.44
N ASP A 579 1.90 2.81 12.50
CA ASP A 579 2.63 3.42 13.62
C ASP A 579 3.53 2.43 14.40
N ARG A 580 3.38 1.12 14.14
CA ARG A 580 4.18 0.05 14.75
C ARG A 580 5.29 -0.44 13.81
N GLY A 581 5.40 0.13 12.61
CA GLY A 581 6.36 -0.25 11.57
C GLY A 581 5.95 -1.48 10.76
N ASN A 582 4.70 -1.95 10.85
CA ASN A 582 4.19 -3.00 9.97
C ASN A 582 3.75 -2.38 8.64
N ARG A 583 4.04 -3.07 7.55
CA ARG A 583 3.64 -2.64 6.21
C ARG A 583 2.13 -2.79 6.02
N TYR A 584 1.48 -1.77 5.45
CA TYR A 584 0.06 -1.85 5.10
C TYR A 584 -0.21 -2.78 3.92
N PHE A 585 0.69 -2.81 2.94
CA PHE A 585 0.43 -3.42 1.64
C PHE A 585 1.36 -4.59 1.32
N THR A 586 0.83 -5.63 0.68
CA THR A 586 1.60 -6.71 0.06
C THR A 586 1.85 -6.40 -1.41
N LEU A 587 0.80 -6.10 -2.16
CA LEU A 587 0.84 -5.70 -3.57
C LEU A 587 -0.31 -4.71 -3.79
N PRO A 588 -0.10 -3.41 -3.52
CA PRO A 588 -1.09 -2.38 -3.82
C PRO A 588 -1.34 -2.37 -5.33
N HIS A 589 -2.55 -2.72 -5.73
CA HIS A 589 -2.91 -3.04 -7.12
C HIS A 589 -3.79 -1.95 -7.75
N SER A 590 -4.79 -1.45 -7.02
CA SER A 590 -5.70 -0.40 -7.49
C SER A 590 -5.80 0.69 -6.41
N VAL A 591 -5.92 1.95 -6.84
CA VAL A 591 -6.13 3.09 -5.97
C VAL A 591 -7.21 3.99 -6.57
N THR A 592 -8.07 4.56 -5.74
CA THR A 592 -8.99 5.63 -6.12
C THR A 592 -9.17 6.61 -4.96
N GLU A 593 -9.35 7.89 -5.25
CA GLU A 593 -9.85 8.84 -4.27
C GLU A 593 -11.39 8.81 -4.30
N ASN A 594 -12.03 8.75 -3.14
CA ASN A 594 -13.49 8.73 -3.01
C ASN A 594 -14.07 10.16 -2.89
N THR A 595 -15.40 10.31 -2.95
CA THR A 595 -16.09 11.61 -2.85
C THR A 595 -15.86 12.33 -1.52
N ASN A 596 -15.56 11.58 -0.46
CA ASN A 596 -15.19 12.09 0.86
C ASN A 596 -13.67 12.36 1.02
N SER A 597 -12.90 12.30 -0.08
CA SER A 597 -11.44 12.45 -0.12
C SER A 597 -10.64 11.35 0.58
N ASP A 598 -11.29 10.24 0.95
CA ASP A 598 -10.57 9.05 1.38
C ASP A 598 -9.85 8.39 0.21
N ILE A 599 -8.75 7.73 0.53
CA ILE A 599 -7.93 6.96 -0.40
C ILE A 599 -8.29 5.49 -0.23
N CYS A 600 -8.94 4.94 -1.25
CA CYS A 600 -9.34 3.53 -1.31
C CYS A 600 -8.29 2.75 -2.09
N VAL A 601 -7.70 1.72 -1.48
CA VAL A 601 -6.63 0.92 -2.08
C VAL A 601 -7.00 -0.55 -2.05
N ILE A 602 -6.94 -1.23 -3.20
CA ILE A 602 -6.97 -2.69 -3.24
C ILE A 602 -5.55 -3.23 -3.09
N ASP A 603 -5.36 -4.05 -2.07
CA ASP A 603 -4.12 -4.74 -1.77
C ASP A 603 -4.28 -6.24 -2.04
N VAL A 604 -3.50 -6.75 -3.00
CA VAL A 604 -3.51 -8.17 -3.38
C VAL A 604 -2.52 -8.92 -2.50
N MET A 605 -3.06 -9.77 -1.64
CA MET A 605 -2.30 -10.51 -0.62
C MET A 605 -1.74 -11.83 -1.16
N SER A 606 -2.42 -12.45 -2.12
CA SER A 606 -1.98 -13.70 -2.79
C SER A 606 -2.71 -13.90 -4.12
N ARG A 607 -2.50 -15.05 -4.80
CA ARG A 607 -3.07 -15.32 -6.14
C ARG A 607 -4.60 -15.25 -6.22
N HIS A 608 -5.32 -15.45 -5.11
CA HIS A 608 -6.79 -15.42 -5.05
C HIS A 608 -7.29 -14.79 -3.74
N ASN A 609 -6.65 -13.70 -3.32
CA ASN A 609 -6.99 -13.03 -2.08
C ASN A 609 -6.58 -11.56 -2.19
N GLY A 610 -7.57 -10.69 -2.12
CA GLY A 610 -7.38 -9.25 -2.10
C GLY A 610 -8.26 -8.61 -1.06
N ARG A 611 -7.84 -7.46 -0.55
CA ARG A 611 -8.60 -6.67 0.43
C ARG A 611 -8.62 -5.21 0.04
N LEU A 612 -9.68 -4.52 0.44
CA LEU A 612 -9.74 -3.06 0.43
C LEU A 612 -9.16 -2.53 1.74
N VAL A 613 -8.28 -1.54 1.63
CA VAL A 613 -7.77 -0.75 2.75
C VAL A 613 -8.09 0.72 2.46
N VAL A 614 -8.77 1.38 3.38
CA VAL A 614 -9.20 2.78 3.20
C VAL A 614 -8.47 3.69 4.18
N PHE A 615 -7.97 4.81 3.68
CA PHE A 615 -7.25 5.83 4.44
C PHE A 615 -7.95 7.18 4.34
N THR A 616 -7.86 8.01 5.38
CA THR A 616 -8.29 9.40 5.32
C THR A 616 -7.42 10.20 4.34
N THR A 617 -7.83 11.44 4.06
CA THR A 617 -7.04 12.37 3.25
C THR A 617 -5.69 12.72 3.87
N GLU A 618 -5.49 12.47 5.18
CA GLU A 618 -4.22 12.60 5.91
C GLU A 618 -3.37 11.32 5.93
N GLY A 619 -3.83 10.24 5.29
CA GLY A 619 -3.13 8.96 5.23
C GLY A 619 -3.32 8.08 6.47
N VAL A 620 -4.29 8.40 7.34
CA VAL A 620 -4.62 7.59 8.52
C VAL A 620 -5.57 6.47 8.10
N LYS A 621 -5.24 5.22 8.44
CA LYS A 621 -6.09 4.08 8.12
C LYS A 621 -7.45 4.19 8.82
N ARG A 622 -8.55 4.16 8.06
CA ARG A 622 -9.94 4.17 8.56
C ARG A 622 -10.45 2.76 8.83
N PHE A 623 -10.48 1.91 7.82
CA PHE A 623 -11.00 0.55 7.91
C PHE A 623 -10.38 -0.37 6.85
N GLU A 624 -10.65 -1.67 7.00
CA GLU A 624 -10.35 -2.68 5.98
C GLU A 624 -11.61 -3.47 5.68
N TYR A 625 -11.74 -3.90 4.43
CA TYR A 625 -12.82 -4.75 3.99
C TYR A 625 -12.25 -5.93 3.18
N ALA A 626 -12.53 -7.14 3.64
CA ALA A 626 -12.06 -8.39 3.04
C ALA A 626 -13.17 -9.19 2.34
N GLY A 627 -14.37 -8.61 2.22
CA GLY A 627 -15.56 -9.34 1.76
C GLY A 627 -16.28 -10.11 2.88
N PRO A 628 -17.56 -10.49 2.66
CA PRO A 628 -18.30 -11.39 3.56
C PRO A 628 -17.82 -12.85 3.48
N GLU A 629 -17.16 -13.24 2.39
CA GLU A 629 -16.58 -14.56 2.14
C GLU A 629 -15.08 -14.40 1.77
N THR A 630 -14.39 -15.50 1.43
CA THR A 630 -13.05 -15.40 0.84
C THR A 630 -13.14 -14.72 -0.53
N SER A 631 -12.85 -13.41 -0.55
CA SER A 631 -12.94 -12.58 -1.76
C SER A 631 -11.58 -12.36 -2.44
N ASP A 632 -11.59 -12.39 -3.77
CA ASP A 632 -10.45 -12.07 -4.62
C ASP A 632 -10.59 -10.64 -5.18
N LEU A 633 -10.59 -9.67 -4.26
CA LEU A 633 -10.80 -8.26 -4.61
C LEU A 633 -9.64 -7.75 -5.49
N SER A 634 -9.95 -7.23 -6.68
CA SER A 634 -8.94 -6.92 -7.70
C SER A 634 -8.81 -5.44 -8.04
N VAL A 635 -9.92 -4.73 -8.25
CA VAL A 635 -9.91 -3.28 -8.52
C VAL A 635 -11.09 -2.59 -7.84
N CYS A 636 -10.95 -1.29 -7.55
CA CYS A 636 -12.02 -0.48 -6.96
C CYS A 636 -12.25 0.84 -7.69
N THR A 637 -13.49 1.31 -7.63
CA THR A 637 -13.93 2.66 -8.00
C THR A 637 -15.01 3.10 -7.01
N HIS A 638 -15.64 4.25 -7.22
CA HIS A 638 -16.74 4.71 -6.38
C HIS A 638 -17.88 5.25 -7.23
N ASP A 639 -19.10 5.22 -6.69
CA ASP A 639 -20.25 5.88 -7.29
C ASP A 639 -20.33 7.37 -6.93
N ASN A 640 -21.41 8.02 -7.36
CA ASN A 640 -21.65 9.44 -7.08
C ASN A 640 -21.97 9.71 -5.61
N ASP A 641 -22.48 8.72 -4.89
CA ASP A 641 -22.87 8.84 -3.49
C ASP A 641 -21.71 8.48 -2.55
N GLY A 642 -20.57 8.04 -3.09
CA GLY A 642 -19.37 7.68 -2.35
C GLY A 642 -19.29 6.21 -1.95
N ASN A 643 -20.25 5.39 -2.37
CA ASN A 643 -20.16 3.96 -2.16
C ASN A 643 -19.02 3.39 -3.02
N ILE A 644 -18.26 2.49 -2.43
CA ILE A 644 -17.09 1.87 -3.02
C ILE A 644 -17.55 0.63 -3.80
N ILE A 645 -17.25 0.61 -5.10
CA ILE A 645 -17.55 -0.49 -6.01
C ILE A 645 -16.27 -1.28 -6.21
N ILE A 646 -16.32 -2.59 -5.98
CA ILE A 646 -15.14 -3.45 -5.98
C ILE A 646 -15.42 -4.70 -6.81
N SER A 647 -14.50 -5.06 -7.70
CA SER A 647 -14.57 -6.34 -8.41
C SER A 647 -13.96 -7.48 -7.58
N ASP A 648 -14.63 -8.63 -7.59
CA ASP A 648 -14.13 -9.89 -7.06
C ASP A 648 -13.90 -10.85 -8.24
N GLU A 649 -12.64 -10.97 -8.68
CA GLU A 649 -12.27 -11.56 -9.97
C GLU A 649 -12.56 -13.06 -10.02
N HIS A 650 -12.26 -13.82 -8.97
CA HIS A 650 -12.45 -15.28 -9.00
C HIS A 650 -13.87 -15.72 -8.65
N ASN A 651 -14.62 -14.88 -7.92
CA ASN A 651 -15.97 -15.21 -7.48
C ASN A 651 -17.07 -14.68 -8.41
N ASP A 652 -16.72 -14.05 -9.54
CA ASP A 652 -17.66 -13.51 -10.53
C ASP A 652 -18.68 -12.52 -9.91
N LYS A 653 -18.23 -11.68 -8.97
CA LYS A 653 -19.07 -10.74 -8.22
C LYS A 653 -18.55 -9.30 -8.32
N ILE A 654 -19.45 -8.34 -8.17
CA ILE A 654 -19.13 -6.93 -7.94
C ILE A 654 -19.79 -6.50 -6.63
N HIS A 655 -18.97 -6.11 -5.67
CA HIS A 655 -19.40 -5.70 -4.33
C HIS A 655 -19.70 -4.20 -4.32
N LEU A 656 -20.73 -3.82 -3.57
CA LEU A 656 -21.01 -2.44 -3.19
C LEU A 656 -20.85 -2.29 -1.68
N VAL A 657 -20.02 -1.34 -1.28
CA VAL A 657 -19.65 -1.09 0.12
C VAL A 657 -19.89 0.38 0.42
N SER A 658 -20.47 0.71 1.57
CA SER A 658 -20.68 2.10 1.96
C SER A 658 -19.36 2.83 2.20
N MET A 659 -19.40 4.16 2.26
CA MET A 659 -18.24 5.00 2.64
C MET A 659 -17.61 4.60 3.99
N ASP A 660 -18.41 4.05 4.91
CA ASP A 660 -17.96 3.61 6.23
C ASP A 660 -17.56 2.12 6.29
N GLY A 661 -17.55 1.43 5.15
CA GLY A 661 -17.08 0.05 5.05
C GLY A 661 -18.15 -1.03 5.28
N ASN A 662 -19.43 -0.66 5.34
CA ASN A 662 -20.52 -1.61 5.47
C ASN A 662 -20.84 -2.25 4.12
N PHE A 663 -20.96 -3.58 4.08
CA PHE A 663 -21.42 -4.27 2.88
C PHE A 663 -22.88 -3.95 2.61
N LEU A 664 -23.18 -3.38 1.44
CA LEU A 664 -24.55 -3.02 1.03
C LEU A 664 -25.19 -4.15 0.21
N GLY A 665 -24.42 -4.78 -0.67
CA GLY A 665 -24.89 -5.87 -1.51
C GLY A 665 -23.98 -6.13 -2.70
N TYR A 666 -24.43 -7.00 -3.59
CA TYR A 666 -23.78 -7.24 -4.88
C TYR A 666 -24.48 -6.43 -5.98
N ILE A 667 -23.70 -5.63 -6.73
CA ILE A 667 -24.20 -5.02 -7.96
C ILE A 667 -24.43 -6.09 -9.00
N SER A 668 -23.50 -7.03 -9.16
CA SER A 668 -23.54 -8.04 -10.19
C SER A 668 -23.08 -9.39 -9.65
N THR A 669 -23.72 -10.45 -10.11
CA THR A 669 -23.36 -11.84 -9.87
C THR A 669 -23.25 -12.59 -11.20
N VAL A 670 -22.90 -13.88 -11.17
CA VAL A 670 -22.89 -14.77 -12.34
C VAL A 670 -24.19 -14.67 -13.17
N GLU A 671 -25.34 -14.43 -12.53
CA GLU A 671 -26.65 -14.29 -13.20
C GLU A 671 -26.74 -13.06 -14.12
N SER A 672 -25.90 -12.05 -13.90
CA SER A 672 -25.76 -10.88 -14.75
C SER A 672 -24.94 -11.16 -16.02
N CYS A 673 -24.49 -12.39 -16.26
CA CYS A 673 -23.57 -12.78 -17.34
C CYS A 673 -22.23 -12.02 -17.32
N ILE A 674 -21.79 -11.59 -16.13
CA ILE A 674 -20.48 -10.98 -15.89
C ILE A 674 -19.59 -12.04 -15.26
N TYR A 675 -18.53 -12.44 -15.96
CA TYR A 675 -17.60 -13.48 -15.53
C TYR A 675 -16.21 -12.89 -15.38
N CYS A 676 -15.54 -13.16 -14.27
CA CYS A 676 -14.22 -12.63 -13.89
C CYS A 676 -14.08 -11.12 -14.16
N PRO A 677 -14.74 -10.25 -13.39
CA PRO A 677 -14.60 -8.81 -13.55
C PRO A 677 -13.15 -8.39 -13.23
N PHE A 678 -12.42 -8.01 -14.27
CA PHE A 678 -11.01 -7.62 -14.23
C PHE A 678 -10.81 -6.13 -13.95
N ALA A 679 -11.72 -5.32 -14.48
CA ALA A 679 -11.64 -3.86 -14.46
C ALA A 679 -13.05 -3.28 -14.24
N VAL A 680 -13.15 -2.22 -13.46
CA VAL A 680 -14.40 -1.48 -13.24
C VAL A 680 -14.12 0.02 -13.30
N ALA A 681 -15.03 0.79 -13.92
CA ALA A 681 -14.95 2.24 -13.93
C ALA A 681 -16.34 2.85 -13.89
N PHE A 682 -16.55 3.81 -13.00
CA PHE A 682 -17.79 4.58 -12.92
C PHE A 682 -18.03 5.40 -14.20
N ASP A 683 -19.25 5.38 -14.75
CA ASP A 683 -19.65 6.21 -15.90
C ASP A 683 -20.55 7.37 -15.46
N ALA A 684 -21.67 7.03 -14.83
CA ALA A 684 -22.73 7.92 -14.41
C ALA A 684 -23.56 7.21 -13.32
N PRO A 685 -24.44 7.92 -12.60
CA PRO A 685 -25.32 7.28 -11.62
C PRO A 685 -26.06 6.07 -12.21
N GLY A 686 -25.96 4.92 -11.53
CA GLY A 686 -26.52 3.64 -11.98
C GLY A 686 -25.85 3.03 -13.22
N LYS A 687 -24.68 3.51 -13.66
CA LYS A 687 -23.95 2.99 -14.83
C LYS A 687 -22.48 2.72 -14.56
N LEU A 688 -22.01 1.56 -14.99
CA LEU A 688 -20.65 1.07 -14.76
C LEU A 688 -20.06 0.49 -16.05
N TRP A 689 -18.80 0.80 -16.32
CA TRP A 689 -17.98 0.06 -17.28
C TRP A 689 -17.32 -1.13 -16.60
N ILE A 690 -17.41 -2.31 -17.22
CA ILE A 690 -16.82 -3.54 -16.70
C ILE A 690 -15.98 -4.20 -17.79
N GLY A 691 -14.74 -4.53 -17.46
CA GLY A 691 -13.90 -5.43 -18.26
C GLY A 691 -14.02 -6.83 -17.67
N CYS A 692 -14.53 -7.79 -18.41
CA CYS A 692 -14.81 -9.14 -17.92
C CYS A 692 -14.55 -10.18 -19.01
N LYS A 693 -14.67 -11.47 -18.71
CA LYS A 693 -14.69 -12.51 -19.75
C LYS A 693 -16.00 -12.48 -20.54
N ALA A 694 -15.90 -12.85 -21.81
CA ALA A 694 -17.03 -12.92 -22.72
C ALA A 694 -18.01 -14.05 -22.37
N SER A 695 -17.48 -15.15 -21.83
CA SER A 695 -18.26 -16.27 -21.32
C SER A 695 -17.48 -16.98 -20.21
N GLN A 696 -18.15 -17.91 -19.52
CA GLN A 696 -17.52 -18.71 -18.47
C GLN A 696 -16.42 -19.65 -19.00
N THR A 697 -16.49 -20.04 -20.27
CA THR A 697 -15.59 -21.04 -20.88
C THR A 697 -14.54 -20.43 -21.80
N GLU A 698 -14.80 -19.27 -22.39
CA GLU A 698 -13.86 -18.60 -23.28
C GLU A 698 -12.88 -17.73 -22.50
N GLU A 699 -11.59 -17.81 -22.86
CA GLU A 699 -10.56 -16.91 -22.32
C GLU A 699 -10.52 -15.55 -23.02
N ILE A 700 -11.61 -15.15 -23.69
CA ILE A 700 -11.68 -13.88 -24.40
C ILE A 700 -12.31 -12.83 -23.49
N ALA A 701 -11.70 -11.66 -23.40
CA ALA A 701 -12.26 -10.54 -22.65
C ALA A 701 -13.26 -9.73 -23.48
N GLN A 702 -14.20 -9.11 -22.80
CA GLN A 702 -15.15 -8.13 -23.32
C GLN A 702 -15.18 -6.89 -22.43
N VAL A 703 -15.63 -5.77 -23.01
CA VAL A 703 -16.01 -4.57 -22.25
C VAL A 703 -17.52 -4.46 -22.27
N VAL A 704 -18.14 -4.30 -21.10
CA VAL A 704 -19.59 -4.20 -20.91
C VAL A 704 -19.91 -2.83 -20.32
N HIS A 705 -20.95 -2.19 -20.85
CA HIS A 705 -21.61 -1.06 -20.22
C HIS A 705 -22.84 -1.59 -19.47
N LEU A 706 -22.79 -1.58 -18.15
CA LEU A 706 -23.83 -2.11 -17.28
C LEU A 706 -24.67 -0.97 -16.70
N HIS A 707 -25.98 -1.15 -16.64
CA HIS A 707 -26.87 -0.36 -15.79
C HIS A 707 -27.26 -1.18 -14.57
N TYR A 708 -27.30 -0.55 -13.39
CA TYR A 708 -27.72 -1.17 -12.14
C TYR A 708 -28.61 -0.22 -11.35
N GLN A 709 -29.62 -0.76 -10.67
CA GLN A 709 -30.53 -0.02 -9.80
C GLN A 709 -31.00 -0.90 -8.64
N GLU A 710 -31.34 -0.30 -7.51
CA GLU A 710 -31.86 -1.02 -6.35
C GLU A 710 -33.23 -1.65 -6.66
N ARG A 711 -33.42 -2.90 -6.23
CA ARG A 711 -34.66 -3.64 -6.40
C ARG A 711 -35.64 -3.25 -5.28
N ILE A 712 -36.62 -2.41 -5.62
CA ILE A 712 -37.66 -1.91 -4.70
C ILE A 712 -38.64 -3.01 -4.30
#